data_AF-Q4C992-F1
#
_entry.id   AF-Q4C992-F1
#
_cell.length_a   1.000
_cell.length_b   1.000
_cell.length_c   1.000
_cell.angle_alpha   90.00
_cell.angle_beta   90.00
_cell.angle_gamma   90.00
#
_symmetry.space_group_name_H-M   'P 1'
#
loop_
_entity.id
_entity.type
_entity.pdbx_description
1 polymer ?
#
loop_
_entity_poly.entity_id
_entity_poly.type
_entity_poly.pdbx_seq_one_letter_code
_entity_poly.pdbx_strand_id
1 'polypeptide(L)'
;MIPSLLAREIRTSIADFLTTEFRPATPRFQGLIEQFLQQPEAVFKGPYLSIGLPFRQGTVGKDYFPDVPMAFSPHRHQQLAFARLQAPQYQSTLVATGTGSGKTECYMLPILDYCYQNREQQGIKAILIYPMNALATDQAKRLASLSWHNPNLKGKVSAGLFVGESEREPKILMGEDHLITDKNLLRQNPPDIILTNYKMLDYLLIRPRDQQIWANNTPDTLRYLVVDEIHTFDGAQGTDLACLIRRLKARLKTPAQHLVCVGTSATLGTGNAKQEMLAYAQTVFNEPFDETAIIEEDRLSSAEFLADAFIDPLPIPSPAVIEQLNPNYYSSLETYLESQYELWFHRSLDGTFTNIETRIELGDRLKSLPIIHNLLKILDTDQVISLEKLWQELNKKMSLPHIPHSEQTEYSVLLLDSLIALCAIARNQENRPWVNLRVQFWLRELRRMVAKVNPQPTLVYTDDLTPEEKQNTLPVMHCRSCGSTAWGGLRKQTGDRKISGELQDFYRAFFAKNPLTTYIFPSDESPETGWRSWKLCCDCLTLTRRDAHHCSRCGGERLINVIEPDNILHTSQRGGQTKRMVSHDCPICETKNGLAILGSRAASLASAAISSLYASRYNDDHKLITFSDSVQDAAHRAGFFEARTYRTTLRSALCQYLQYQGNGQTLEDIRTQFPTYWRSQLFNGNDADYVATFMPSDMEWLKEWEDLQATGKAAESLVDLINKRLDWEVVGEIGLKTSLGGSLERTESCGVGVDESLLQTAIAQLLEILPNEIGGLETLTEHTLQQFILGFVYHLRQRGGIIHSVTESYITSGGNTFLLQRPLFMPGFGPASLTPTYFSNYTVPRFETLLRTSEKSTWAETWGFKLFMSYSPLIISQLENLYELTLKTLVEQGIFQAYSTNKKAKVWGIQQSALRLYTESQTLKCDHCGHRVTATPKDLSTWEKMPCLRPLCQGHYQTVPSPSGNFYRSLYTKGTLWRIFAREHTSLLDREVREELETQFITGQRRSDPNLLSATSTLEMGIDIGDLSSVLLCSVPPGQANYQQRIGRAGRRDGNAFITAISNGTPHDLFFWAEPMKMINGDVSPPGSYLNASAILQRQLTAYCLDQWVSKGIAPGQLLEELGTVLNTVQSVKESHFPYPWIQFVEEQQQQLLKDFLELFQEEISERTQTKLQHFIEKGQNHEGGLTWRILNRLQEVVKERTRLKNQIETLRRRIKEKEKAAHSQNYEEEMAELKRERSGLMELVKNINQKNILTF
;
A
#
# COMPACT_ATOMS: atom_id res chain seq x y z
N MET A 1 15.14 -15.72 -0.64
CA MET A 1 14.30 -15.13 0.44
C MET A 1 13.82 -16.23 1.39
N ILE A 2 13.59 -15.97 2.69
CA ILE A 2 12.99 -16.95 3.64
C ILE A 2 11.60 -16.47 4.15
N PRO A 3 10.48 -16.92 3.55
CA PRO A 3 9.14 -16.37 3.85
C PRO A 3 8.66 -16.55 5.29
N SER A 4 8.96 -17.68 5.94
CA SER A 4 8.50 -17.98 7.31
C SER A 4 9.11 -17.01 8.34
N LEU A 5 10.43 -16.82 8.26
CA LEU A 5 11.16 -15.88 9.11
C LEU A 5 10.70 -14.44 8.89
N LEU A 6 10.45 -14.05 7.64
CA LEU A 6 9.89 -12.72 7.31
C LEU A 6 8.50 -12.50 7.92
N ALA A 7 7.61 -13.50 7.86
CA ALA A 7 6.28 -13.40 8.47
C ALA A 7 6.36 -13.11 9.97
N ARG A 8 7.25 -13.81 10.67
CA ARG A 8 7.48 -13.65 12.10
C ARG A 8 8.10 -12.30 12.44
N GLU A 9 9.09 -11.89 11.66
CA GLU A 9 9.78 -10.61 11.83
C GLU A 9 8.81 -9.44 11.66
N ILE A 10 7.99 -9.45 10.59
CA ILE A 10 7.03 -8.40 10.30
C ILE A 10 5.90 -8.37 11.36
N ARG A 11 5.42 -9.53 11.82
CA ARG A 11 4.45 -9.58 12.94
C ARG A 11 5.02 -8.92 14.20
N THR A 12 6.26 -9.26 14.55
CA THR A 12 6.94 -8.69 15.74
C THR A 12 7.15 -7.19 15.56
N SER A 13 7.57 -6.76 14.37
CA SER A 13 7.72 -5.35 14.02
C SER A 13 6.45 -4.54 14.17
N ILE A 14 5.33 -5.06 13.66
CA ILE A 14 4.05 -4.35 13.73
C ILE A 14 3.55 -4.29 15.19
N ALA A 15 3.76 -5.33 15.99
CA ALA A 15 3.46 -5.29 17.41
C ALA A 15 4.28 -4.20 18.11
N ASP A 16 5.60 -4.14 17.87
CA ASP A 16 6.49 -3.12 18.43
C ASP A 16 6.16 -1.70 17.91
N PHE A 17 5.72 -1.58 16.66
CA PHE A 17 5.24 -0.31 16.09
C PHE A 17 4.03 0.21 16.86
N LEU A 18 3.07 -0.66 17.15
CA LEU A 18 1.85 -0.27 17.87
C LEU A 18 2.13 0.09 19.33
N THR A 19 3.02 -0.63 20.03
CA THR A 19 3.41 -0.32 21.42
C THR A 19 4.31 0.91 21.53
N THR A 20 5.12 1.21 20.51
CA THR A 20 5.96 2.41 20.48
C THR A 20 5.20 3.67 20.06
N GLU A 21 4.27 3.57 19.11
CA GLU A 21 3.41 4.67 18.68
C GLU A 21 2.34 5.00 19.74
N PHE A 22 1.70 3.99 20.32
CA PHE A 22 0.68 4.14 21.34
C PHE A 22 1.22 3.74 22.71
N ARG A 23 1.60 4.73 23.52
CA ARG A 23 2.09 4.53 24.90
C ARG A 23 1.15 5.14 25.93
N PRO A 24 0.07 4.45 26.32
CA PRO A 24 -0.84 4.96 27.33
C PRO A 24 -0.12 5.18 28.67
N ALA A 25 -0.01 6.43 29.08
CA ALA A 25 0.61 6.82 30.34
C ALA A 25 -0.41 6.97 31.48
N THR A 26 -1.65 7.36 31.16
CA THR A 26 -2.68 7.62 32.15
C THR A 26 -2.95 6.37 33.00
N PRO A 27 -3.08 6.51 34.33
CA PRO A 27 -3.50 5.41 35.21
C PRO A 27 -4.74 4.67 34.67
N ARG A 28 -4.84 3.37 34.94
CA ARG A 28 -5.83 2.42 34.37
C ARG A 28 -5.66 2.07 32.89
N PHE A 29 -5.15 2.96 32.03
CA PHE A 29 -4.91 2.64 30.61
C PHE A 29 -3.53 2.02 30.33
N GLN A 30 -2.65 1.95 31.32
CA GLN A 30 -1.32 1.37 31.15
C GLN A 30 -1.40 -0.11 30.75
N GLY A 31 -0.61 -0.52 29.76
CA GLY A 31 -0.64 -1.90 29.25
C GLY A 31 -1.78 -2.21 28.28
N LEU A 32 -2.65 -1.24 27.96
CA LEU A 32 -3.84 -1.44 27.11
C LEU A 32 -3.50 -2.04 25.74
N ILE A 33 -2.40 -1.60 25.13
CA ILE A 33 -1.99 -2.03 23.79
C ILE A 33 -1.35 -3.41 23.85
N GLU A 34 -0.48 -3.63 24.83
CA GLU A 34 0.18 -4.91 25.07
C GLU A 34 -0.85 -6.02 25.34
N GLN A 35 -1.84 -5.75 26.20
CA GLN A 35 -2.95 -6.67 26.47
C GLN A 35 -3.79 -6.95 25.22
N PHE A 36 -4.03 -5.94 24.39
CA PHE A 36 -4.78 -6.11 23.15
C PHE A 36 -4.01 -6.94 22.10
N LEU A 37 -2.69 -6.76 22.01
CA LEU A 37 -1.84 -7.54 21.09
C LEU A 37 -1.64 -9.00 21.54
N GLN A 38 -1.77 -9.28 22.84
CA GLN A 38 -1.74 -10.63 23.40
C GLN A 38 -3.03 -11.42 23.12
N GLN A 39 -4.13 -10.76 22.75
CA GLN A 39 -5.38 -11.44 22.41
C GLN A 39 -5.20 -12.25 21.11
N PRO A 40 -5.54 -13.56 21.12
CA PRO A 40 -5.46 -14.39 19.92
C PRO A 40 -6.29 -13.79 18.79
N GLU A 41 -5.73 -13.78 17.57
CA GLU A 41 -6.38 -13.30 16.35
C GLU A 41 -6.97 -11.87 16.40
N ALA A 42 -6.60 -11.03 17.37
CA ALA A 42 -7.14 -9.67 17.46
C ALA A 42 -6.63 -8.76 16.32
N VAL A 43 -5.32 -8.80 16.07
CA VAL A 43 -4.64 -7.97 15.04
C VAL A 43 -4.05 -8.81 13.91
N PHE A 44 -3.64 -10.04 14.19
CA PHE A 44 -2.91 -10.91 13.27
C PHE A 44 -3.63 -12.25 13.11
N LYS A 45 -3.76 -12.74 11.86
CA LYS A 45 -4.18 -14.13 11.58
C LYS A 45 -3.13 -14.83 10.71
N GLY A 46 -2.94 -16.12 10.96
CA GLY A 46 -1.85 -16.90 10.38
C GLY A 46 -0.54 -16.79 11.18
N PRO A 47 0.62 -17.11 10.59
CA PRO A 47 0.84 -17.35 9.17
C PRO A 47 0.20 -18.65 8.65
N TYR A 48 -0.14 -18.64 7.38
CA TYR A 48 -0.65 -19.76 6.59
C TYR A 48 0.41 -20.22 5.59
N LEU A 49 0.63 -21.53 5.52
CA LEU A 49 1.59 -22.17 4.65
C LEU A 49 0.88 -22.93 3.52
N SER A 50 1.42 -22.83 2.32
CA SER A 50 1.14 -23.70 1.18
C SER A 50 2.45 -24.10 0.51
N ILE A 51 2.52 -25.37 0.10
CA ILE A 51 3.68 -25.94 -0.59
C ILE A 51 3.18 -26.53 -1.91
N GLY A 52 3.58 -25.93 -3.02
CA GLY A 52 3.28 -26.42 -4.36
C GLY A 52 4.40 -27.32 -4.87
N LEU A 53 4.09 -28.60 -5.11
CA LEU A 53 5.04 -29.55 -5.69
C LEU A 53 5.35 -29.22 -7.17
N PRO A 54 6.52 -29.66 -7.69
CA PRO A 54 6.91 -29.39 -9.08
C PRO A 54 5.91 -29.94 -10.11
N PHE A 55 5.81 -29.26 -11.26
CA PHE A 55 5.04 -29.74 -12.40
C PHE A 55 5.64 -31.02 -12.97
N ARG A 56 4.77 -31.94 -13.37
CA ARG A 56 5.17 -33.15 -14.08
C ARG A 56 5.72 -32.78 -15.45
N GLN A 57 6.91 -33.29 -15.75
CA GLN A 57 7.51 -33.13 -17.07
C GLN A 57 6.77 -34.00 -18.09
N GLY A 58 6.69 -33.50 -19.32
CA GLY A 58 6.14 -34.24 -20.43
C GLY A 58 7.02 -35.41 -20.89
N THR A 59 6.48 -36.30 -21.73
CA THR A 59 7.20 -37.49 -22.23
C THR A 59 8.12 -37.20 -23.43
N VAL A 60 7.77 -36.18 -24.22
CA VAL A 60 8.54 -35.70 -25.36
C VAL A 60 9.34 -34.45 -24.98
N GLY A 61 10.59 -34.37 -25.44
CA GLY A 61 11.49 -33.25 -25.16
C GLY A 61 11.18 -31.96 -25.95
N LYS A 62 12.22 -31.16 -26.18
CA LYS A 62 12.14 -29.85 -26.87
C LYS A 62 11.67 -29.93 -28.33
N ASP A 63 11.78 -31.11 -28.94
CA ASP A 63 11.50 -31.35 -30.36
C ASP A 63 10.05 -31.79 -30.64
N TYR A 64 9.10 -31.45 -29.76
CA TYR A 64 7.68 -31.78 -29.97
C TYR A 64 7.15 -31.23 -31.31
N PHE A 65 7.52 -29.99 -31.65
CA PHE A 65 7.26 -29.38 -32.96
C PHE A 65 8.58 -29.33 -33.75
N PRO A 66 8.81 -30.25 -34.71
CA PRO A 66 10.09 -30.34 -35.41
C PRO A 66 10.45 -29.06 -36.19
N ASP A 67 9.45 -28.39 -36.75
CA ASP A 67 9.61 -27.16 -37.51
C ASP A 67 9.62 -25.90 -36.64
N VAL A 68 9.14 -26.01 -35.39
CA VAL A 68 9.10 -24.91 -34.41
C VAL A 68 9.73 -25.37 -33.09
N PRO A 69 11.06 -25.64 -33.06
CA PRO A 69 11.71 -26.20 -31.88
C PRO A 69 11.55 -25.29 -30.66
N MET A 70 11.30 -25.91 -29.51
CA MET A 70 11.03 -25.18 -28.25
C MET A 70 12.31 -24.90 -27.48
N ALA A 71 12.36 -23.77 -26.77
CA ALA A 71 13.49 -23.44 -25.90
C ALA A 71 13.57 -24.32 -24.64
N PHE A 72 12.43 -24.89 -24.21
CA PHE A 72 12.26 -25.63 -22.97
C PHE A 72 11.53 -26.96 -23.21
N SER A 73 11.71 -27.93 -22.30
CA SER A 73 10.94 -29.18 -22.32
C SER A 73 9.54 -28.91 -21.76
N PRO A 74 8.47 -29.26 -22.49
CA PRO A 74 7.11 -28.93 -22.08
C PRO A 74 6.68 -29.74 -20.87
N HIS A 75 5.90 -29.10 -20.00
CA HIS A 75 5.17 -29.79 -18.93
C HIS A 75 4.07 -30.68 -19.52
N ARG A 76 3.59 -31.65 -18.75
CA ARG A 76 2.56 -32.58 -19.22
C ARG A 76 1.27 -31.87 -19.62
N HIS A 77 0.82 -30.86 -18.87
CA HIS A 77 -0.36 -30.08 -19.24
C HIS A 77 -0.19 -29.34 -20.57
N GLN A 78 1.00 -28.82 -20.86
CA GLN A 78 1.30 -28.21 -22.16
C GLN A 78 1.22 -29.26 -23.28
N GLN A 79 1.78 -30.45 -23.09
CA GLN A 79 1.69 -31.53 -24.09
C GLN A 79 0.25 -32.00 -24.33
N LEU A 80 -0.57 -32.06 -23.28
CA LEU A 80 -1.99 -32.39 -23.40
C LEU A 80 -2.73 -31.32 -24.24
N ALA A 81 -2.41 -30.05 -24.02
CA ALA A 81 -2.94 -28.96 -24.86
C ALA A 81 -2.46 -29.06 -26.31
N PHE A 82 -1.16 -29.34 -26.53
CA PHE A 82 -0.60 -29.51 -27.88
C PHE A 82 -1.29 -30.65 -28.63
N ALA A 83 -1.48 -31.79 -27.97
CA ALA A 83 -2.13 -32.95 -28.56
C ALA A 83 -3.55 -32.68 -29.06
N ARG A 84 -4.30 -31.82 -28.36
CA ARG A 84 -5.66 -31.41 -28.75
C ARG A 84 -5.68 -30.35 -29.84
N LEU A 85 -4.68 -29.47 -29.87
CA LEU A 85 -4.63 -28.34 -30.78
C LEU A 85 -3.93 -28.63 -32.11
N GLN A 86 -3.60 -29.89 -32.42
CA GLN A 86 -2.90 -30.26 -33.64
C GLN A 86 -3.65 -31.33 -34.46
N ALA A 87 -3.17 -31.59 -35.68
CA ALA A 87 -3.65 -32.67 -36.53
C ALA A 87 -3.34 -34.05 -35.91
N PRO A 88 -4.14 -35.11 -36.18
CA PRO A 88 -5.22 -35.21 -37.17
C PRO A 88 -6.59 -34.75 -36.67
N GLN A 89 -6.79 -34.53 -35.37
CA GLN A 89 -8.05 -34.10 -34.78
C GLN A 89 -7.85 -32.83 -33.96
N TYR A 90 -8.26 -31.70 -34.51
CA TYR A 90 -8.24 -30.45 -33.78
C TYR A 90 -9.46 -30.33 -32.86
N GLN A 91 -9.23 -30.04 -31.60
CA GLN A 91 -10.25 -29.99 -30.57
C GLN A 91 -10.11 -28.72 -29.72
N SER A 92 -11.23 -28.03 -29.50
CA SER A 92 -11.29 -26.87 -28.61
C SER A 92 -10.85 -27.22 -27.19
N THR A 93 -10.15 -26.30 -26.54
CA THR A 93 -9.44 -26.58 -25.29
C THR A 93 -9.55 -25.40 -24.32
N LEU A 94 -9.78 -25.70 -23.04
CA LEU A 94 -9.72 -24.74 -21.94
C LEU A 94 -8.47 -25.01 -21.11
N VAL A 95 -7.60 -24.02 -20.98
CA VAL A 95 -6.37 -24.11 -20.17
C VAL A 95 -6.63 -23.44 -18.83
N ALA A 96 -6.87 -24.25 -17.79
CA ALA A 96 -7.23 -23.81 -16.45
C ALA A 96 -6.05 -24.00 -15.49
N THR A 97 -5.00 -23.22 -15.69
CA THR A 97 -3.77 -23.30 -14.89
C THR A 97 -3.46 -21.97 -14.20
N GLY A 98 -2.70 -22.03 -13.11
CA GLY A 98 -2.26 -20.88 -12.33
C GLY A 98 -1.28 -19.98 -13.09
N THR A 99 -1.02 -18.80 -12.53
CA THR A 99 -0.05 -17.84 -13.08
C THR A 99 1.37 -18.42 -13.04
N GLY A 100 2.11 -18.31 -14.15
CA GLY A 100 3.50 -18.81 -14.23
C GLY A 100 3.66 -20.28 -14.65
N SER A 101 2.57 -21.00 -14.92
CA SER A 101 2.58 -22.41 -15.38
C SER A 101 2.82 -22.59 -16.90
N GLY A 102 3.05 -21.49 -17.64
CA GLY A 102 3.22 -21.52 -19.10
C GLY A 102 1.90 -21.68 -19.87
N LYS A 103 0.83 -20.98 -19.45
CA LYS A 103 -0.47 -20.91 -20.14
C LYS A 103 -0.36 -20.49 -21.60
N THR A 104 0.40 -19.42 -21.86
CA THR A 104 0.53 -18.84 -23.19
C THR A 104 1.10 -19.86 -24.18
N GLU A 105 2.13 -20.61 -23.77
CA GLU A 105 2.76 -21.61 -24.62
C GLU A 105 1.82 -22.74 -25.04
N CYS A 106 0.83 -23.08 -24.19
CA CYS A 106 -0.15 -24.13 -24.47
C CYS A 106 -0.88 -23.93 -25.81
N TYR A 107 -1.16 -22.68 -26.20
CA TYR A 107 -1.85 -22.37 -27.44
C TYR A 107 -0.97 -21.66 -28.49
N MET A 108 0.03 -20.88 -28.06
CA MET A 108 0.83 -20.09 -28.97
C MET A 108 1.74 -20.94 -29.85
N LEU A 109 2.32 -22.02 -29.31
CA LEU A 109 3.19 -22.93 -30.07
C LEU A 109 2.42 -23.72 -31.15
N PRO A 110 1.27 -24.37 -30.84
CA PRO A 110 0.43 -24.99 -31.88
C PRO A 110 -0.02 -24.02 -32.98
N ILE A 111 -0.35 -22.77 -32.61
CA ILE A 111 -0.77 -21.75 -33.58
C ILE A 111 0.38 -21.37 -34.50
N LEU A 112 1.59 -21.17 -33.96
CA LEU A 112 2.78 -20.85 -34.75
C LEU A 112 3.13 -21.99 -35.72
N ASP A 113 3.08 -23.24 -35.26
CA ASP A 113 3.29 -24.42 -36.11
C ASP A 113 2.26 -24.47 -37.24
N TYR A 114 0.96 -24.33 -36.93
CA TYR A 114 -0.08 -24.29 -37.95
C TYR A 114 0.12 -23.16 -38.98
N CYS A 115 0.44 -21.94 -38.52
CA CYS A 115 0.68 -20.81 -39.40
C CYS A 115 1.88 -21.05 -40.33
N TYR A 116 2.93 -21.71 -39.84
CA TYR A 116 4.10 -22.08 -40.63
C TYR A 116 3.79 -23.15 -41.69
N GLN A 117 3.03 -24.19 -41.32
CA GLN A 117 2.60 -25.24 -42.25
C GLN A 117 1.68 -24.67 -43.34
N ASN A 118 0.86 -23.67 -43.01
CA ASN A 118 -0.11 -23.05 -43.92
C ASN A 118 0.34 -21.66 -44.43
N ARG A 119 1.64 -21.34 -44.40
CA ARG A 119 2.17 -20.00 -44.76
C ARG A 119 1.82 -19.53 -46.17
N GLU A 120 1.55 -20.44 -47.11
CA GLU A 120 1.17 -20.11 -48.49
C GLU A 120 -0.29 -19.61 -48.59
N GLN A 121 -1.15 -19.92 -47.61
CA GLN A 121 -2.53 -19.43 -47.56
C GLN A 121 -2.55 -17.99 -47.04
N GLN A 122 -3.12 -17.06 -47.81
CA GLN A 122 -3.27 -15.66 -47.38
C GLN A 122 -4.48 -15.45 -46.46
N GLY A 123 -4.41 -14.42 -45.61
CA GLY A 123 -5.48 -14.04 -44.69
C GLY A 123 -5.22 -14.46 -43.23
N ILE A 124 -6.10 -14.04 -42.33
CA ILE A 124 -5.93 -14.23 -40.89
C ILE A 124 -6.28 -15.67 -40.50
N LYS A 125 -5.31 -16.40 -39.96
CA LYS A 125 -5.43 -17.81 -39.53
C LYS A 125 -5.75 -17.94 -38.04
N ALA A 126 -5.32 -16.96 -37.23
CA ALA A 126 -5.58 -16.95 -35.79
C ALA A 126 -5.92 -15.54 -35.27
N ILE A 127 -6.92 -15.46 -34.39
CA ILE A 127 -7.26 -14.23 -33.65
C ILE A 127 -7.10 -14.50 -32.16
N LEU A 128 -6.30 -13.66 -31.49
CA LEU A 128 -6.07 -13.71 -30.05
C LEU A 128 -6.71 -12.48 -29.39
N ILE A 129 -7.73 -12.73 -28.57
CA ILE A 129 -8.49 -11.71 -27.86
C ILE A 129 -7.98 -11.63 -26.43
N TYR A 130 -7.49 -10.45 -26.07
CA TYR A 130 -7.08 -10.12 -24.72
C TYR A 130 -8.06 -9.13 -24.07
N PRO A 131 -8.29 -9.24 -22.74
CA PRO A 131 -9.20 -8.36 -22.01
C PRO A 131 -8.68 -6.92 -21.90
N MET A 132 -7.35 -6.73 -21.91
CA MET A 132 -6.71 -5.42 -21.73
C MET A 132 -5.63 -5.16 -22.78
N ASN A 133 -5.50 -3.90 -23.19
CA ASN A 133 -4.45 -3.47 -24.15
C ASN A 133 -3.05 -3.76 -23.64
N ALA A 134 -2.79 -3.55 -22.34
CA ALA A 134 -1.48 -3.79 -21.75
C ALA A 134 -1.06 -5.26 -21.86
N LEU A 135 -1.98 -6.18 -21.57
CA LEU A 135 -1.76 -7.62 -21.74
C LEU A 135 -1.55 -7.98 -23.22
N ALA A 136 -2.34 -7.41 -24.13
CA ALA A 136 -2.14 -7.64 -25.57
C ALA A 136 -0.74 -7.19 -26.04
N THR A 137 -0.26 -6.04 -25.58
CA THR A 137 1.09 -5.54 -25.88
C THR A 137 2.17 -6.45 -25.32
N ASP A 138 2.04 -6.90 -24.06
CA ASP A 138 2.98 -7.82 -23.43
C ASP A 138 3.08 -9.16 -24.18
N GLN A 139 1.93 -9.77 -24.51
CA GLN A 139 1.91 -11.01 -25.28
C GLN A 139 2.39 -10.82 -26.72
N ALA A 140 2.24 -9.62 -27.29
CA ALA A 140 2.83 -9.27 -28.59
C ALA A 140 4.36 -9.31 -28.56
N LYS A 141 5.01 -8.79 -27.51
CA LYS A 141 6.47 -8.86 -27.32
C LYS A 141 6.93 -10.32 -27.25
N ARG A 142 6.21 -11.16 -26.49
CA ARG A 142 6.53 -12.59 -26.35
C ARG A 142 6.42 -13.34 -27.67
N LEU A 143 5.36 -13.11 -28.44
CA LEU A 143 5.18 -13.70 -29.77
C LEU A 143 6.27 -13.22 -30.74
N ALA A 144 6.61 -11.92 -30.71
CA ALA A 144 7.69 -11.35 -31.53
C ALA A 144 9.03 -12.05 -31.25
N SER A 145 9.38 -12.18 -29.97
CA SER A 145 10.63 -12.83 -29.55
C SER A 145 10.73 -14.28 -30.00
N LEU A 146 9.65 -15.07 -29.81
CA LEU A 146 9.60 -16.47 -30.28
C LEU A 146 9.73 -16.58 -31.80
N SER A 147 9.11 -15.66 -32.54
CA SER A 147 9.14 -15.66 -34.00
C SER A 147 10.50 -15.20 -34.53
N TRP A 148 11.15 -14.25 -33.86
CA TRP A 148 12.44 -13.69 -34.26
C TRP A 148 13.62 -14.64 -34.04
N HIS A 149 13.60 -15.37 -32.92
CA HIS A 149 14.66 -16.33 -32.57
C HIS A 149 14.51 -17.68 -33.30
N ASN A 150 13.36 -17.93 -33.95
CA ASN A 150 13.14 -19.14 -34.72
C ASN A 150 13.34 -18.89 -36.22
N PRO A 151 14.38 -19.49 -36.86
CA PRO A 151 14.66 -19.27 -38.28
C PRO A 151 13.57 -19.77 -39.23
N ASN A 152 12.70 -20.69 -38.78
CA ASN A 152 11.55 -21.15 -39.56
C ASN A 152 10.37 -20.19 -39.47
N LEU A 153 10.25 -19.37 -38.43
CA LEU A 153 9.16 -18.40 -38.31
C LEU A 153 9.53 -17.02 -38.86
N LYS A 154 10.79 -16.61 -38.67
CA LYS A 154 11.27 -15.28 -39.03
C LYS A 154 11.07 -14.97 -40.51
N GLY A 155 10.23 -13.98 -40.80
CA GLY A 155 9.91 -13.52 -42.15
C GLY A 155 8.99 -14.46 -42.95
N LYS A 156 8.53 -15.57 -42.36
CA LYS A 156 7.60 -16.53 -42.99
C LYS A 156 6.22 -16.55 -42.34
N VAL A 157 6.12 -16.17 -41.06
CA VAL A 157 4.87 -15.98 -40.33
C VAL A 157 4.78 -14.52 -39.89
N SER A 158 3.63 -13.91 -40.12
CA SER A 158 3.34 -12.50 -39.84
C SER A 158 2.31 -12.36 -38.72
N ALA A 159 2.55 -11.43 -37.79
CA ALA A 159 1.64 -11.13 -36.70
C ALA A 159 1.49 -9.63 -36.49
N GLY A 160 0.26 -9.19 -36.18
CA GLY A 160 -0.09 -7.79 -35.99
C GLY A 160 -0.79 -7.54 -34.66
N LEU A 161 -0.47 -6.40 -34.04
CA LEU A 161 -1.14 -5.92 -32.84
C LEU A 161 -2.14 -4.81 -33.22
N PHE A 162 -3.44 -5.09 -33.05
CA PHE A 162 -4.53 -4.19 -33.40
C PHE A 162 -5.30 -3.73 -32.15
N VAL A 163 -4.68 -2.88 -31.33
CA VAL A 163 -5.29 -2.32 -30.12
C VAL A 163 -5.24 -0.78 -30.09
N GLY A 164 -6.10 -0.18 -29.27
CA GLY A 164 -6.04 1.24 -28.87
C GLY A 164 -6.00 2.28 -29.98
N GLU A 165 -5.42 3.45 -29.68
CA GLU A 165 -5.07 4.50 -30.64
C GLU A 165 -3.81 4.14 -31.43
N SER A 166 -3.51 4.86 -32.51
CA SER A 166 -2.31 4.60 -33.30
C SER A 166 -1.06 5.04 -32.53
N GLU A 167 0.02 4.26 -32.62
CA GLU A 167 1.31 4.63 -32.05
C GLU A 167 1.88 5.88 -32.74
N ARG A 168 2.65 6.70 -32.01
CA ARG A 168 3.33 7.87 -32.60
C ARG A 168 4.27 7.45 -33.72
N GLU A 169 4.96 6.33 -33.54
CA GLU A 169 5.83 5.69 -34.52
C GLU A 169 5.37 4.25 -34.80
N PRO A 170 4.41 4.05 -35.72
CA PRO A 170 3.91 2.73 -36.03
C PRO A 170 5.00 1.85 -36.66
N LYS A 171 5.07 0.59 -36.24
CA LYS A 171 6.04 -0.38 -36.73
C LYS A 171 5.46 -1.14 -37.93
N ILE A 172 6.20 -1.11 -39.05
CA ILE A 172 5.79 -1.72 -40.32
C ILE A 172 6.29 -3.17 -40.50
N LEU A 173 7.29 -3.60 -39.72
CA LEU A 173 7.87 -4.93 -39.76
C LEU A 173 7.93 -5.50 -38.34
N MET A 174 7.95 -6.83 -38.22
CA MET A 174 8.20 -7.50 -36.95
C MET A 174 9.69 -7.39 -36.59
N GLY A 175 9.95 -7.05 -35.32
CA GLY A 175 11.28 -7.07 -34.71
C GLY A 175 11.40 -8.15 -33.64
N GLU A 176 12.45 -8.06 -32.84
CA GLU A 176 12.68 -8.96 -31.70
C GLU A 176 11.66 -8.77 -30.58
N ASP A 177 11.23 -7.53 -30.35
CA ASP A 177 10.41 -7.11 -29.22
C ASP A 177 9.08 -6.46 -29.63
N HIS A 178 8.75 -6.44 -30.93
CA HIS A 178 7.53 -5.81 -31.43
C HIS A 178 6.93 -6.50 -32.64
N LEU A 179 5.59 -6.45 -32.73
CA LEU A 179 4.82 -6.88 -33.89
C LEU A 179 4.54 -5.71 -34.84
N ILE A 180 3.86 -5.99 -35.95
CA ILE A 180 3.37 -4.94 -36.85
C ILE A 180 2.26 -4.16 -36.13
N THR A 181 2.43 -2.85 -35.95
CA THR A 181 1.46 -1.96 -35.29
C THR A 181 0.86 -0.92 -36.25
N ASP A 182 1.39 -0.80 -37.47
CA ASP A 182 0.82 0.07 -38.50
C ASP A 182 -0.55 -0.45 -38.98
N LYS A 183 -1.62 0.23 -38.55
CA LYS A 183 -3.00 -0.17 -38.87
C LYS A 183 -3.33 -0.06 -40.36
N ASN A 184 -2.67 0.81 -41.12
CA ASN A 184 -2.91 0.92 -42.56
C ASN A 184 -2.29 -0.27 -43.29
N LEU A 185 -1.07 -0.64 -42.91
CA LEU A 185 -0.42 -1.83 -43.43
C LEU A 185 -1.21 -3.09 -43.09
N LEU A 186 -1.63 -3.26 -41.82
CA LEU A 186 -2.44 -4.42 -41.40
C LEU A 186 -3.74 -4.56 -42.20
N ARG A 187 -4.37 -3.45 -42.61
CA ARG A 187 -5.57 -3.48 -43.47
C ARG A 187 -5.25 -3.89 -44.91
N GLN A 188 -4.15 -3.39 -45.46
CA GLN A 188 -3.77 -3.64 -46.85
C GLN A 188 -3.19 -5.04 -47.03
N ASN A 189 -2.40 -5.50 -46.05
CA ASN A 189 -1.74 -6.80 -45.99
C ASN A 189 -2.08 -7.47 -44.64
N PRO A 190 -3.21 -8.19 -44.56
CA PRO A 190 -3.63 -8.87 -43.33
C PRO A 190 -2.59 -9.89 -42.87
N PRO A 191 -2.20 -9.92 -41.58
CA PRO A 191 -1.23 -10.88 -41.06
C PRO A 191 -1.86 -12.26 -40.85
N ASP A 192 -1.02 -13.27 -40.61
CA ASP A 192 -1.46 -14.62 -40.24
C ASP A 192 -2.13 -14.64 -38.86
N ILE A 193 -1.62 -13.82 -37.93
CA ILE A 193 -2.07 -13.76 -36.54
C ILE A 193 -2.42 -12.30 -36.18
N ILE A 194 -3.62 -12.08 -35.64
CA ILE A 194 -4.03 -10.78 -35.07
C ILE A 194 -4.20 -10.88 -33.57
N LEU A 195 -3.52 -10.00 -32.83
CA LEU A 195 -3.72 -9.76 -31.41
C LEU A 195 -4.59 -8.52 -31.25
N THR A 196 -5.70 -8.64 -30.52
CA THR A 196 -6.64 -7.53 -30.34
C THR A 196 -7.40 -7.64 -29.01
N ASN A 197 -8.32 -6.72 -28.76
CA ASN A 197 -9.30 -6.82 -27.69
C ASN A 197 -10.71 -6.92 -28.28
N TYR A 198 -11.69 -7.34 -27.50
CA TYR A 198 -13.04 -7.59 -28.02
C TYR A 198 -13.71 -6.32 -28.62
N LYS A 199 -13.44 -5.12 -28.08
CA LYS A 199 -13.97 -3.86 -28.61
C LYS A 199 -13.37 -3.52 -29.97
N MET A 200 -12.06 -3.74 -30.14
CA MET A 200 -11.37 -3.50 -31.40
C MET A 200 -11.76 -4.52 -32.46
N LEU A 201 -11.99 -5.77 -32.06
CA LEU A 201 -12.56 -6.77 -32.96
C LEU A 201 -13.97 -6.38 -33.45
N ASP A 202 -14.83 -5.86 -32.58
CA ASP A 202 -16.15 -5.33 -32.99
C ASP A 202 -15.99 -4.16 -33.98
N TYR A 203 -15.04 -3.27 -33.74
CA TYR A 203 -14.71 -2.20 -34.70
C TYR A 203 -14.19 -2.71 -36.05
N LEU A 204 -13.39 -3.77 -36.08
CA LEU A 204 -12.92 -4.38 -37.33
C LEU A 204 -14.07 -4.93 -38.19
N LEU A 205 -15.20 -5.28 -37.58
CA LEU A 205 -16.41 -5.71 -38.31
C LEU A 205 -17.20 -4.51 -38.85
N ILE A 206 -17.41 -3.46 -38.04
CA ILE A 206 -18.35 -2.38 -38.38
C ILE A 206 -17.73 -1.17 -39.09
N ARG A 207 -16.39 -1.06 -39.16
CA ARG A 207 -15.73 0.11 -39.78
C ARG A 207 -15.45 -0.11 -41.26
N PRO A 208 -15.85 0.83 -42.15
CA PRO A 208 -15.61 0.73 -43.59
C PRO A 208 -14.14 0.62 -43.97
N ARG A 209 -13.28 1.42 -43.32
CA ARG A 209 -11.83 1.41 -43.57
C ARG A 209 -11.14 0.10 -43.17
N ASP A 210 -11.75 -0.65 -42.26
CA ASP A 210 -11.18 -1.89 -41.72
C ASP A 210 -11.62 -3.12 -42.54
N GLN A 211 -12.57 -2.98 -43.47
CA GLN A 211 -13.13 -4.09 -44.27
C GLN A 211 -12.08 -4.86 -45.09
N GLN A 212 -11.05 -4.15 -45.57
CA GLN A 212 -9.99 -4.74 -46.37
C GLN A 212 -9.19 -5.81 -45.61
N ILE A 213 -9.20 -5.76 -44.27
CA ILE A 213 -8.50 -6.73 -43.44
C ILE A 213 -9.03 -8.17 -43.64
N TRP A 214 -10.29 -8.30 -44.08
CA TRP A 214 -10.96 -9.59 -44.28
C TRP A 214 -10.97 -10.04 -45.74
N ALA A 215 -10.41 -9.26 -46.68
CA ALA A 215 -10.57 -9.49 -48.12
C ALA A 215 -10.01 -10.84 -48.60
N ASN A 216 -8.96 -11.34 -47.94
CA ASN A 216 -8.29 -12.60 -48.28
C ASN A 216 -8.76 -13.78 -47.40
N ASN A 217 -9.69 -13.57 -46.48
CA ASN A 217 -10.22 -14.65 -45.64
C ASN A 217 -11.34 -15.40 -46.36
N THR A 218 -11.07 -16.65 -46.76
CA THR A 218 -12.09 -17.59 -47.22
C THR A 218 -12.74 -18.29 -46.01
N PRO A 219 -13.87 -19.02 -46.19
CA PRO A 219 -14.56 -19.73 -45.10
C PRO A 219 -13.65 -20.58 -44.21
N ASP A 220 -12.61 -21.17 -44.80
CA ASP A 220 -11.72 -22.12 -44.13
C ASP A 220 -10.43 -21.47 -43.59
N THR A 221 -10.15 -20.18 -43.87
CA THR A 221 -8.88 -19.54 -43.50
C THR A 221 -8.68 -19.39 -41.99
N LEU A 222 -9.70 -18.89 -41.28
CA LEU A 222 -9.59 -18.68 -39.84
C LEU A 222 -9.74 -20.03 -39.12
N ARG A 223 -8.67 -20.50 -38.48
CA ARG A 223 -8.64 -21.79 -37.78
C ARG A 223 -8.68 -21.65 -36.26
N TYR A 224 -8.01 -20.66 -35.69
CA TYR A 224 -7.91 -20.50 -34.24
C TYR A 224 -8.57 -19.22 -33.74
N LEU A 225 -9.26 -19.35 -32.61
CA LEU A 225 -9.79 -18.22 -31.85
C LEU A 225 -9.43 -18.40 -30.39
N VAL A 226 -8.55 -17.55 -29.87
CA VAL A 226 -8.11 -17.58 -28.47
C VAL A 226 -8.80 -16.44 -27.72
N VAL A 227 -9.42 -16.75 -26.59
CA VAL A 227 -9.84 -15.76 -25.58
C VAL A 227 -9.01 -16.01 -24.34
N ASP A 228 -8.04 -15.14 -24.12
CA ASP A 228 -7.19 -15.20 -22.93
C ASP A 228 -7.96 -14.63 -21.74
N GLU A 229 -7.79 -15.24 -20.56
CA GLU A 229 -8.43 -14.88 -19.29
C GLU A 229 -9.96 -14.79 -19.43
N ILE A 230 -10.56 -15.84 -20.02
CA ILE A 230 -11.98 -15.91 -20.39
C ILE A 230 -12.92 -15.65 -19.20
N HIS A 231 -12.51 -15.97 -17.97
CA HIS A 231 -13.26 -15.68 -16.74
C HIS A 231 -13.45 -14.19 -16.45
N THR A 232 -12.67 -13.31 -17.08
CA THR A 232 -12.87 -11.87 -16.92
C THR A 232 -14.09 -11.35 -17.69
N PHE A 233 -14.59 -12.11 -18.67
CA PHE A 233 -15.77 -11.76 -19.45
C PHE A 233 -17.06 -12.28 -18.79
N ASP A 234 -17.41 -11.78 -17.61
CA ASP A 234 -18.62 -12.21 -16.91
C ASP A 234 -19.86 -11.34 -17.25
N GLY A 235 -21.04 -11.92 -17.09
CA GLY A 235 -22.34 -11.29 -17.22
C GLY A 235 -22.55 -10.61 -18.58
N ALA A 236 -22.63 -9.28 -18.57
CA ALA A 236 -22.89 -8.50 -19.78
C ALA A 236 -21.71 -8.54 -20.78
N GLN A 237 -20.47 -8.56 -20.29
CA GLN A 237 -19.28 -8.60 -21.15
C GLN A 237 -19.13 -9.97 -21.83
N GLY A 238 -19.38 -11.06 -21.08
CA GLY A 238 -19.43 -12.40 -21.64
C GLY A 238 -20.50 -12.55 -22.72
N THR A 239 -21.68 -11.97 -22.48
CA THR A 239 -22.77 -11.96 -23.46
C THR A 239 -22.40 -11.15 -24.72
N ASP A 240 -21.73 -10.00 -24.57
CA ASP A 240 -21.22 -9.22 -25.72
C ASP A 240 -20.19 -10.00 -26.53
N LEU A 241 -19.23 -10.63 -25.86
CA LEU A 241 -18.21 -11.45 -26.51
C LEU A 241 -18.84 -12.63 -27.27
N ALA A 242 -19.80 -13.31 -26.65
CA ALA A 242 -20.52 -14.43 -27.27
C ALA A 242 -21.27 -14.01 -28.55
N CYS A 243 -21.92 -12.84 -28.52
CA CYS A 243 -22.59 -12.29 -29.70
C CYS A 243 -21.59 -11.84 -30.78
N LEU A 244 -20.48 -11.24 -30.37
CA LEU A 244 -19.42 -10.79 -31.28
C LEU A 244 -18.79 -11.97 -32.03
N ILE A 245 -18.50 -13.08 -31.34
CA ILE A 245 -17.93 -14.28 -31.97
C ILE A 245 -18.90 -14.88 -33.01
N ARG A 246 -20.20 -14.96 -32.69
CA ARG A 246 -21.23 -15.39 -33.65
C ARG A 246 -21.29 -14.49 -34.88
N ARG A 247 -21.22 -13.17 -34.68
CA ARG A 247 -21.15 -12.19 -35.78
C ARG A 247 -19.90 -12.36 -36.64
N LEU A 248 -18.73 -12.60 -36.01
CA LEU A 248 -17.48 -12.88 -36.72
C LEU A 248 -17.59 -14.14 -37.59
N LYS A 249 -18.12 -15.24 -37.04
CA LYS A 249 -18.35 -16.48 -37.80
C LYS A 249 -19.26 -16.26 -39.00
N ALA A 250 -20.37 -15.54 -38.79
CA ALA A 250 -21.30 -15.20 -39.86
C ALA A 250 -20.63 -14.35 -40.95
N ARG A 251 -19.82 -13.36 -40.53
CA ARG A 251 -19.09 -12.47 -41.42
C ARG A 251 -18.11 -13.21 -42.32
N LEU A 252 -17.36 -14.15 -41.75
CA LEU A 252 -16.36 -14.95 -42.46
C LEU A 252 -16.96 -16.20 -43.11
N LYS A 253 -18.27 -16.46 -42.91
CA LYS A 253 -18.97 -17.68 -43.35
C LYS A 253 -18.28 -18.96 -42.89
N THR A 254 -17.76 -18.93 -41.67
CA THR A 254 -16.98 -20.04 -41.11
C THR A 254 -17.85 -21.29 -40.95
N PRO A 255 -17.41 -22.47 -41.42
CA PRO A 255 -18.18 -23.69 -41.24
C PRO A 255 -18.37 -24.06 -39.76
N ALA A 256 -19.46 -24.75 -39.45
CA ALA A 256 -19.70 -25.26 -38.11
C ALA A 256 -18.57 -26.25 -37.71
N GLN A 257 -18.09 -26.19 -36.46
CA GLN A 257 -17.03 -27.07 -35.94
C GLN A 257 -15.67 -26.89 -36.64
N HIS A 258 -15.49 -25.81 -37.41
CA HIS A 258 -14.20 -25.48 -38.02
C HIS A 258 -13.26 -24.76 -37.07
N LEU A 259 -13.77 -23.92 -36.17
CA LEU A 259 -12.93 -23.11 -35.29
C LEU A 259 -12.42 -23.92 -34.11
N VAL A 260 -11.11 -23.87 -33.92
CA VAL A 260 -10.43 -24.42 -32.75
C VAL A 260 -10.33 -23.30 -31.72
N CYS A 261 -11.33 -23.25 -30.85
CA CYS A 261 -11.40 -22.26 -29.79
C CYS A 261 -10.53 -22.64 -28.58
N VAL A 262 -9.76 -21.67 -28.08
CA VAL A 262 -8.99 -21.80 -26.84
C VAL A 262 -9.44 -20.74 -25.85
N GLY A 263 -9.85 -21.17 -24.67
CA GLY A 263 -10.05 -20.27 -23.53
C GLY A 263 -8.97 -20.50 -22.49
N THR A 264 -8.37 -19.46 -21.93
CA THR A 264 -7.52 -19.61 -20.74
C THR A 264 -8.24 -19.08 -19.51
N SER A 265 -8.01 -19.70 -18.37
CA SER A 265 -8.54 -19.22 -17.10
C SER A 265 -7.52 -19.44 -15.98
N ALA A 266 -7.75 -18.81 -14.84
CA ALA A 266 -7.08 -19.21 -13.61
C ALA A 266 -7.62 -20.58 -13.16
N THR A 267 -7.00 -21.17 -12.13
CA THR A 267 -7.41 -22.45 -11.54
C THR A 267 -8.90 -22.49 -11.25
N LEU A 268 -9.57 -23.57 -11.67
CA LEU A 268 -11.00 -23.79 -11.46
C LEU A 268 -11.26 -24.36 -10.06
N GLY A 269 -12.44 -24.05 -9.50
CA GLY A 269 -12.90 -24.64 -8.24
C GLY A 269 -13.23 -26.13 -8.35
N THR A 270 -13.55 -26.75 -7.21
CA THR A 270 -13.92 -28.17 -7.16
C THR A 270 -15.41 -28.40 -7.50
N GLY A 271 -15.79 -29.65 -7.80
CA GLY A 271 -17.20 -30.03 -8.05
C GLY A 271 -17.73 -29.68 -9.44
N ASN A 272 -18.94 -29.09 -9.52
CA ASN A 272 -19.63 -28.80 -10.78
C ASN A 272 -19.01 -27.65 -11.60
N ALA A 273 -18.04 -26.92 -11.03
CA ALA A 273 -17.40 -25.77 -11.68
C ALA A 273 -16.80 -26.12 -13.05
N LYS A 274 -16.29 -27.33 -13.24
CA LYS A 274 -15.77 -27.83 -14.53
C LYS A 274 -16.85 -27.88 -15.60
N GLN A 275 -18.01 -28.44 -15.27
CA GLN A 275 -19.13 -28.57 -16.20
C GLN A 275 -19.72 -27.20 -16.54
N GLU A 276 -19.85 -26.32 -15.54
CA GLU A 276 -20.33 -24.95 -15.74
C GLU A 276 -19.37 -24.13 -16.60
N MET A 277 -18.05 -24.27 -16.42
CA MET A 277 -17.04 -23.60 -17.25
C MET A 277 -17.06 -24.11 -18.70
N LEU A 278 -17.22 -25.42 -18.92
CA LEU A 278 -17.40 -26.00 -20.25
C LEU A 278 -18.66 -25.45 -20.92
N ALA A 279 -19.79 -25.43 -20.22
CA ALA A 279 -21.05 -24.89 -20.72
C ALA A 279 -20.93 -23.39 -21.06
N TYR A 280 -20.27 -22.62 -20.20
CA TYR A 280 -19.98 -21.21 -20.46
C TYR A 280 -19.09 -21.03 -21.70
N ALA A 281 -18.01 -21.79 -21.84
CA ALA A 281 -17.13 -21.72 -23.01
C ALA A 281 -17.86 -22.11 -24.31
N GLN A 282 -18.67 -23.18 -24.29
CA GLN A 282 -19.53 -23.57 -25.41
C GLN A 282 -20.49 -22.43 -25.78
N THR A 283 -21.08 -21.77 -24.78
CA THR A 283 -21.99 -20.63 -25.00
C THR A 283 -21.26 -19.44 -25.64
N VAL A 284 -20.07 -19.10 -25.16
CA VAL A 284 -19.28 -17.96 -25.65
C VAL A 284 -18.76 -18.22 -27.07
N PHE A 285 -18.10 -19.35 -27.28
CA PHE A 285 -17.47 -19.67 -28.56
C PHE A 285 -18.44 -20.21 -29.61
N ASN A 286 -19.60 -20.73 -29.20
CA ASN A 286 -20.53 -21.45 -30.06
C ASN A 286 -19.85 -22.61 -30.80
N GLU A 287 -18.99 -23.36 -30.10
CA GLU A 287 -18.28 -24.55 -30.59
C GLU A 287 -18.32 -25.66 -29.52
N PRO A 288 -18.19 -26.96 -29.91
CA PRO A 288 -18.23 -28.06 -28.96
C PRO A 288 -16.96 -28.12 -28.11
N PHE A 289 -17.14 -28.33 -26.80
CA PHE A 289 -16.07 -28.69 -25.86
C PHE A 289 -16.44 -30.02 -25.21
N ASP A 290 -15.60 -31.03 -25.36
CA ASP A 290 -15.77 -32.33 -24.69
C ASP A 290 -15.35 -32.27 -23.21
N GLU A 291 -15.64 -33.33 -22.43
CA GLU A 291 -15.29 -33.40 -21.01
C GLU A 291 -13.77 -33.37 -20.74
N THR A 292 -12.96 -33.77 -21.72
CA THR A 292 -11.49 -33.75 -21.66
C THR A 292 -10.88 -32.44 -22.14
N ALA A 293 -11.72 -31.45 -22.49
CA ALA A 293 -11.26 -30.16 -23.00
C ALA A 293 -10.65 -29.27 -21.92
N ILE A 294 -10.94 -29.50 -20.63
CA ILE A 294 -10.28 -28.78 -19.54
C ILE A 294 -8.93 -29.42 -19.25
N ILE A 295 -7.87 -28.65 -19.49
CA ILE A 295 -6.50 -28.99 -19.13
C ILE A 295 -6.11 -28.19 -17.87
N GLU A 296 -5.91 -28.90 -16.77
CA GLU A 296 -5.45 -28.35 -15.49
C GLU A 296 -3.93 -28.56 -15.32
N GLU A 297 -3.37 -27.98 -14.25
CA GLU A 297 -1.99 -28.22 -13.87
C GLU A 297 -1.79 -29.69 -13.46
N ASP A 298 -0.75 -30.34 -13.99
CA ASP A 298 -0.34 -31.66 -13.53
C ASP A 298 0.92 -31.52 -12.67
N ARG A 299 0.74 -31.61 -11.35
CA ARG A 299 1.82 -31.61 -10.36
C ARG A 299 2.12 -33.04 -9.91
N LEU A 300 3.37 -33.26 -9.49
CA LEU A 300 3.73 -34.50 -8.81
C LEU A 300 2.94 -34.62 -7.51
N SER A 301 2.38 -35.79 -7.23
CA SER A 301 1.87 -36.11 -5.88
C SER A 301 3.03 -36.30 -4.90
N SER A 302 2.75 -36.20 -3.60
CA SER A 302 3.75 -36.43 -2.55
C SER A 302 4.36 -37.83 -2.66
N ALA A 303 3.54 -38.83 -3.02
CA ALA A 303 3.99 -40.20 -3.22
C ALA A 303 4.99 -40.32 -4.39
N GLU A 304 4.73 -39.65 -5.51
CA GLU A 304 5.63 -39.67 -6.67
C GLU A 304 6.90 -38.85 -6.43
N PHE A 305 6.79 -37.71 -5.75
CA PHE A 305 7.93 -36.85 -5.43
C PHE A 305 8.93 -37.52 -4.49
N LEU A 306 8.42 -38.38 -3.60
CA LEU A 306 9.18 -39.10 -2.58
C LEU A 306 9.45 -40.58 -2.93
N ALA A 307 9.05 -41.05 -4.12
CA ALA A 307 9.05 -42.47 -4.48
C ALA A 307 10.42 -43.16 -4.31
N ASP A 308 11.50 -42.44 -4.65
CA ASP A 308 12.88 -42.96 -4.61
C ASP A 308 13.63 -42.60 -3.31
N ALA A 309 12.94 -42.05 -2.31
CA ALA A 309 13.57 -41.53 -1.10
C ALA A 309 13.76 -42.61 -0.03
N PHE A 310 15.01 -42.82 0.39
CA PHE A 310 15.30 -43.61 1.59
C PHE A 310 14.95 -42.81 2.86
N ILE A 311 14.16 -43.39 3.76
CA ILE A 311 13.79 -42.74 5.03
C ILE A 311 14.88 -43.00 6.08
N ASP A 312 15.52 -41.94 6.55
CA ASP A 312 16.50 -41.99 7.64
C ASP A 312 15.77 -41.75 8.97
N PRO A 313 15.82 -42.68 9.96
CA PRO A 313 15.13 -42.52 11.25
C PRO A 313 15.86 -41.54 12.18
N LEU A 314 16.24 -40.36 11.68
CA LEU A 314 16.86 -39.31 12.47
C LEU A 314 15.88 -38.74 13.49
N PRO A 315 16.31 -38.48 14.73
CA PRO A 315 15.45 -37.90 15.75
C PRO A 315 15.18 -36.43 15.42
N ILE A 316 14.00 -35.96 15.83
CA ILE A 316 13.62 -34.54 15.67
C ILE A 316 14.41 -33.71 16.70
N PRO A 317 14.89 -32.49 16.35
CA PRO A 317 15.60 -31.62 17.28
C PRO A 317 14.87 -31.44 18.61
N SER A 318 15.55 -31.72 19.73
CA SER A 318 14.89 -31.71 21.05
C SER A 318 14.52 -30.28 21.52
N PRO A 319 13.56 -30.12 22.46
CA PRO A 319 13.26 -28.81 23.06
C PRO A 319 14.45 -28.14 23.74
N ALA A 320 15.48 -28.90 24.14
CA ALA A 320 16.68 -28.37 24.77
C ALA A 320 17.53 -27.49 23.83
N VAL A 321 17.33 -27.57 22.51
CA VAL A 321 18.05 -26.75 21.52
C VAL A 321 17.26 -25.52 21.05
N ILE A 322 16.27 -25.05 21.82
CA ILE A 322 15.41 -23.92 21.45
C ILE A 322 16.21 -22.64 21.10
N GLU A 323 17.32 -22.39 21.79
CA GLU A 323 18.21 -21.26 21.49
C GLU A 323 18.87 -21.42 20.11
N GLN A 324 19.30 -22.63 19.75
CA GLN A 324 19.90 -22.91 18.44
C GLN A 324 18.89 -22.84 17.29
N LEU A 325 17.61 -23.10 17.56
CA LEU A 325 16.51 -22.91 16.59
C LEU A 325 16.15 -21.44 16.40
N ASN A 326 16.54 -20.54 17.31
CA ASN A 326 16.15 -19.14 17.24
C ASN A 326 17.13 -18.32 16.36
N PRO A 327 16.70 -17.82 15.20
CA PRO A 327 17.56 -17.09 14.27
C PRO A 327 18.10 -15.77 14.84
N ASN A 328 17.53 -15.23 15.93
CA ASN A 328 18.00 -14.00 16.55
C ASN A 328 19.41 -14.13 17.16
N TYR A 329 19.85 -15.35 17.49
CA TYR A 329 21.19 -15.60 18.03
C TYR A 329 22.29 -15.68 16.96
N TYR A 330 21.93 -15.66 15.68
CA TYR A 330 22.88 -15.75 14.57
C TYR A 330 23.17 -14.39 13.97
N SER A 331 24.41 -14.19 13.52
CA SER A 331 24.87 -12.94 12.88
C SER A 331 24.46 -12.87 11.40
N SER A 332 24.41 -14.00 10.70
CA SER A 332 24.05 -14.10 9.28
C SER A 332 22.98 -15.16 9.03
N LEU A 333 22.30 -15.09 7.88
CA LEU A 333 21.39 -16.14 7.43
C LEU A 333 22.13 -17.45 7.14
N GLU A 334 23.34 -17.37 6.58
CA GLU A 334 24.15 -18.56 6.24
C GLU A 334 24.52 -19.38 7.48
N THR A 335 25.03 -18.73 8.53
CA THR A 335 25.36 -19.40 9.81
C THR A 335 24.13 -20.00 10.49
N TYR A 336 22.97 -19.35 10.38
CA TYR A 336 21.71 -19.92 10.86
C TYR A 336 21.36 -21.20 10.11
N LEU A 337 21.39 -21.17 8.76
CA LEU A 337 21.04 -22.31 7.91
C LEU A 337 21.99 -23.50 8.10
N GLU A 338 23.28 -23.23 8.25
CA GLU A 338 24.30 -24.25 8.56
C GLU A 338 23.99 -24.95 9.88
N SER A 339 23.69 -24.18 10.94
CA SER A 339 23.29 -24.78 12.22
C SER A 339 21.98 -25.57 12.11
N GLN A 340 21.00 -25.08 11.34
CA GLN A 340 19.76 -25.83 11.12
C GLN A 340 20.02 -27.16 10.40
N TYR A 341 20.90 -27.17 9.40
CA TYR A 341 21.32 -28.40 8.72
C TYR A 341 21.93 -29.41 9.71
N GLU A 342 22.85 -28.96 10.56
CA GLU A 342 23.49 -29.84 11.57
C GLU A 342 22.47 -30.40 12.57
N LEU A 343 21.48 -29.60 12.97
CA LEU A 343 20.41 -30.02 13.87
C LEU A 343 19.52 -31.12 13.29
N TRP A 344 19.18 -31.02 12.00
CA TRP A 344 18.28 -31.98 11.34
C TRP A 344 19.00 -33.24 10.84
N PHE A 345 20.27 -33.14 10.44
CA PHE A 345 21.02 -34.24 9.82
C PHE A 345 22.11 -34.85 10.71
N HIS A 346 22.38 -34.27 11.89
CA HIS A 346 23.47 -34.67 12.80
C HIS A 346 24.85 -34.78 12.12
N ARG A 347 25.08 -33.92 11.13
CA ARG A 347 26.29 -33.89 10.32
C ARG A 347 26.61 -32.44 9.95
N SER A 348 27.89 -32.10 9.96
CA SER A 348 28.37 -30.82 9.42
C SER A 348 28.19 -30.71 7.91
N LEU A 349 27.95 -29.48 7.45
CA LEU A 349 27.80 -29.17 6.04
C LEU A 349 29.15 -29.23 5.33
N ASP A 350 29.25 -30.02 4.25
CA ASP A 350 30.43 -30.04 3.39
C ASP A 350 30.30 -28.93 2.33
N GLY A 351 30.76 -27.72 2.66
CA GLY A 351 30.72 -26.55 1.77
C GLY A 351 29.78 -25.44 2.28
N THR A 352 29.25 -24.62 1.38
CA THR A 352 28.39 -23.47 1.72
C THR A 352 27.08 -23.51 0.94
N PHE A 353 26.02 -22.92 1.51
CA PHE A 353 24.74 -22.75 0.79
C PHE A 353 24.80 -21.66 -0.29
N THR A 354 25.93 -20.99 -0.48
CA THR A 354 26.17 -20.18 -1.67
C THR A 354 26.43 -21.03 -2.92
N ASN A 355 26.92 -22.27 -2.77
CA ASN A 355 27.06 -23.22 -3.88
C ASN A 355 25.71 -23.90 -4.20
N ILE A 356 25.44 -24.03 -5.49
CA ILE A 356 24.25 -24.65 -6.06
C ILE A 356 24.22 -26.17 -5.82
N GLU A 357 25.38 -26.83 -5.86
CA GLU A 357 25.52 -28.28 -5.66
C GLU A 357 25.08 -28.68 -4.25
N THR A 358 25.50 -27.91 -3.24
CA THR A 358 25.09 -28.07 -1.85
C THR A 358 23.57 -27.93 -1.67
N ARG A 359 22.93 -27.01 -2.40
CA ARG A 359 21.46 -26.82 -2.37
C ARG A 359 20.71 -27.97 -3.03
N ILE A 360 21.30 -28.60 -4.05
CA ILE A 360 20.76 -29.79 -4.69
C ILE A 360 20.87 -30.98 -3.74
N GLU A 361 22.03 -31.20 -3.13
CA GLU A 361 22.23 -32.24 -2.12
C GLU A 361 21.26 -32.08 -0.94
N LEU A 362 21.05 -30.85 -0.47
CA LEU A 362 20.06 -30.56 0.57
C LEU A 362 18.66 -31.03 0.15
N GLY A 363 18.24 -30.77 -1.09
CA GLY A 363 16.94 -31.19 -1.62
C GLY A 363 16.78 -32.72 -1.61
N ASP A 364 17.83 -33.46 -1.97
CA ASP A 364 17.82 -34.92 -1.94
C ASP A 364 17.79 -35.46 -0.49
N ARG A 365 18.56 -34.85 0.42
CA ARG A 365 18.58 -35.22 1.84
C ARG A 365 17.28 -34.90 2.55
N LEU A 366 16.63 -33.78 2.25
CA LEU A 366 15.33 -33.43 2.85
C LEU A 366 14.28 -34.52 2.59
N LYS A 367 14.34 -35.20 1.44
CA LYS A 367 13.45 -36.34 1.15
C LYS A 367 13.65 -37.52 2.11
N SER A 368 14.77 -37.61 2.83
CA SER A 368 15.00 -38.68 3.81
C SER A 368 14.30 -38.47 5.15
N LEU A 369 13.87 -37.24 5.46
CA LEU A 369 13.33 -36.91 6.78
C LEU A 369 11.87 -37.35 6.93
N PRO A 370 11.51 -38.16 7.97
CA PRO A 370 10.13 -38.59 8.20
C PRO A 370 9.12 -37.44 8.36
N ILE A 371 9.58 -36.30 8.90
CA ILE A 371 8.73 -35.11 9.07
C ILE A 371 8.36 -34.47 7.72
N ILE A 372 9.26 -34.52 6.72
CA ILE A 372 8.98 -34.01 5.37
C ILE A 372 7.93 -34.87 4.68
N HIS A 373 7.98 -36.19 4.84
CA HIS A 373 6.95 -37.10 4.31
C HIS A 373 5.58 -36.78 4.88
N ASN A 374 5.49 -36.59 6.20
CA ASN A 374 4.22 -36.24 6.85
C ASN A 374 3.75 -34.83 6.50
N LEU A 375 4.66 -33.86 6.43
CA LEU A 375 4.38 -32.48 6.01
C LEU A 375 3.78 -32.46 4.60
N LEU A 376 4.48 -33.06 3.62
CA LEU A 376 4.01 -33.10 2.23
C LEU A 376 2.71 -33.88 2.12
N LYS A 377 2.52 -34.99 2.85
CA LYS A 377 1.25 -35.74 2.85
C LYS A 377 0.08 -34.97 3.45
N ILE A 378 0.31 -34.08 4.41
CA ILE A 378 -0.73 -33.19 4.95
C ILE A 378 -1.10 -32.10 3.92
N LEU A 379 -0.11 -31.67 3.13
CA LEU A 379 -0.25 -30.58 2.16
C LEU A 379 -0.56 -31.04 0.72
N ASP A 380 -0.55 -32.35 0.44
CA ASP A 380 -0.66 -32.99 -0.88
C ASP A 380 -1.98 -32.71 -1.64
N THR A 381 -2.90 -32.00 -1.00
CA THR A 381 -4.22 -31.64 -1.54
C THR A 381 -4.43 -30.13 -1.63
N ASP A 382 -3.42 -29.35 -2.05
CA ASP A 382 -3.49 -27.89 -2.25
C ASP A 382 -4.10 -27.10 -1.07
N GLN A 383 -4.06 -27.68 0.13
CA GLN A 383 -4.66 -27.08 1.31
C GLN A 383 -3.69 -26.11 1.94
N VAL A 384 -4.02 -24.82 1.85
CA VAL A 384 -3.40 -23.82 2.71
C VAL A 384 -3.80 -24.13 4.17
N ILE A 385 -2.81 -24.14 5.08
CA ILE A 385 -3.01 -24.49 6.50
C ILE A 385 -2.31 -23.47 7.40
N SER A 386 -2.88 -23.15 8.57
CA SER A 386 -2.16 -22.34 9.57
C SER A 386 -1.04 -23.17 10.23
N LEU A 387 0.06 -22.53 10.62
CA LEU A 387 1.17 -23.24 11.27
C LEU A 387 0.74 -23.95 12.57
N GLU A 388 -0.18 -23.35 13.32
CA GLU A 388 -0.74 -23.94 14.54
C GLU A 388 -1.49 -25.25 14.24
N LYS A 389 -2.36 -25.25 13.21
CA LYS A 389 -3.10 -26.45 12.80
C LYS A 389 -2.16 -27.49 12.19
N LEU A 390 -1.14 -27.07 11.44
CA LEU A 390 -0.12 -27.96 10.90
C LEU A 390 0.63 -28.70 12.02
N TRP A 391 1.03 -27.99 13.07
CA TRP A 391 1.66 -28.60 14.24
C TRP A 391 0.74 -29.64 14.90
N GLN A 392 -0.54 -29.31 15.08
CA GLN A 392 -1.52 -30.24 15.66
C GLN A 392 -1.67 -31.52 14.81
N GLU A 393 -1.71 -31.42 13.49
CA GLU A 393 -1.80 -32.57 12.59
C GLU A 393 -0.50 -33.40 12.55
N LEU A 394 0.67 -32.75 12.59
CA LEU A 394 1.95 -33.44 12.70
C LEU A 394 2.06 -34.21 14.02
N ASN A 395 1.66 -33.61 15.14
CA ASN A 395 1.70 -34.25 16.46
C ASN A 395 0.73 -35.44 16.61
N LYS A 396 -0.34 -35.49 15.81
CA LYS A 396 -1.23 -36.67 15.74
C LYS A 396 -0.58 -37.83 14.98
N LYS A 397 0.21 -37.53 13.96
CA LYS A 397 0.85 -38.54 13.08
C LYS A 397 2.22 -38.99 13.57
N MET A 398 2.92 -38.12 14.29
CA MET A 398 4.25 -38.32 14.82
C MET A 398 4.20 -38.11 16.33
N SER A 399 4.78 -39.01 17.13
CA SER A 399 4.89 -38.82 18.58
C SER A 399 5.93 -37.75 18.91
N LEU A 400 5.60 -36.48 18.69
CA LEU A 400 6.49 -35.34 18.95
C LEU A 400 6.72 -35.16 20.47
N PRO A 401 7.82 -34.51 20.89
CA PRO A 401 8.14 -34.32 22.31
C PRO A 401 7.00 -33.65 23.10
N HIS A 402 6.68 -34.17 24.28
CA HIS A 402 5.70 -33.56 25.18
C HIS A 402 6.34 -32.38 25.95
N ILE A 403 5.79 -31.18 25.79
CA ILE A 403 6.34 -29.92 26.34
C ILE A 403 5.26 -29.24 27.19
N PRO A 404 5.61 -28.52 28.27
CA PRO A 404 4.68 -27.65 28.99
C PRO A 404 4.01 -26.63 28.04
N HIS A 405 2.72 -26.36 28.23
CA HIS A 405 1.91 -25.56 27.30
C HIS A 405 2.46 -24.14 27.04
N SER A 406 3.21 -23.57 27.99
CA SER A 406 3.84 -22.25 27.85
C SER A 406 5.02 -22.22 26.87
N GLU A 407 5.82 -23.29 26.79
CA GLU A 407 7.01 -23.38 25.92
C GLU A 407 6.70 -24.06 24.58
N GLN A 408 5.62 -24.83 24.52
CA GLN A 408 5.18 -25.56 23.35
C GLN A 408 4.95 -24.64 22.13
N THR A 409 4.38 -23.46 22.35
CA THR A 409 4.06 -22.50 21.29
C THR A 409 5.32 -21.95 20.62
N GLU A 410 6.32 -21.55 21.40
CA GLU A 410 7.56 -20.98 20.84
C GLU A 410 8.41 -22.05 20.13
N TYR A 411 8.61 -23.22 20.77
CA TYR A 411 9.35 -24.31 20.17
C TYR A 411 8.71 -24.82 18.87
N SER A 412 7.39 -25.00 18.83
CA SER A 412 6.69 -25.48 17.63
C SER A 412 6.87 -24.54 16.44
N VAL A 413 6.78 -23.22 16.66
CA VAL A 413 6.99 -22.21 15.62
C VAL A 413 8.44 -22.22 15.15
N LEU A 414 9.41 -22.25 16.08
CA LEU A 414 10.84 -22.27 15.76
C LEU A 414 11.26 -23.53 14.99
N LEU A 415 10.73 -24.69 15.35
CA LEU A 415 11.01 -25.95 14.67
C LEU A 415 10.46 -25.94 13.23
N LEU A 416 9.23 -25.45 13.04
CA LEU A 416 8.64 -25.30 11.71
C LEU A 416 9.39 -24.25 10.86
N ASP A 417 9.78 -23.12 11.47
CA ASP A 417 10.58 -22.08 10.81
C ASP A 417 11.92 -22.64 10.30
N SER A 418 12.60 -23.46 11.12
CA SER A 418 13.85 -24.15 10.77
C SER A 418 13.66 -25.06 9.56
N LEU A 419 12.64 -25.93 9.58
CA LEU A 419 12.34 -26.85 8.48
C LEU A 419 11.98 -26.10 7.17
N ILE A 420 11.10 -25.10 7.27
CA ILE A 420 10.66 -24.30 6.12
C ILE A 420 11.84 -23.50 5.53
N ALA A 421 12.75 -23.01 6.37
CA ALA A 421 13.95 -22.29 5.92
C ALA A 421 14.87 -23.19 5.07
N LEU A 422 15.08 -24.46 5.47
CA LEU A 422 15.83 -25.43 4.67
C LEU A 422 15.12 -25.76 3.35
N CYS A 423 13.78 -25.94 3.37
CA CYS A 423 13.01 -26.14 2.14
C CYS A 423 13.09 -24.96 1.16
N ALA A 424 13.16 -23.72 1.68
CA ALA A 424 13.17 -22.50 0.86
C ALA A 424 14.44 -22.33 0.01
N ILE A 425 15.58 -22.82 0.50
CA ILE A 425 16.86 -22.73 -0.21
C ILE A 425 17.17 -23.95 -1.08
N ALA A 426 16.47 -25.07 -0.87
CA ALA A 426 16.70 -26.31 -1.60
C ALA A 426 16.41 -26.18 -3.11
N ARG A 427 17.17 -26.92 -3.91
CA ARG A 427 17.06 -26.97 -5.38
C ARG A 427 16.96 -28.39 -5.89
N ASN A 428 16.44 -28.56 -7.11
CA ASN A 428 16.50 -29.82 -7.84
C ASN A 428 17.70 -29.86 -8.81
N GLN A 429 17.93 -31.00 -9.45
CA GLN A 429 19.05 -31.20 -10.39
C GLN A 429 19.07 -30.23 -11.59
N GLU A 430 17.92 -29.65 -11.97
CA GLU A 430 17.81 -28.65 -13.04
C GLU A 430 17.97 -27.21 -12.52
N ASN A 431 18.44 -27.03 -11.28
CA ASN A 431 18.52 -25.74 -10.59
C ASN A 431 17.17 -24.99 -10.47
N ARG A 432 16.06 -25.74 -10.43
CA ARG A 432 14.74 -25.19 -10.11
C ARG A 432 14.47 -25.29 -8.62
N PRO A 433 13.52 -24.51 -8.08
CA PRO A 433 13.08 -24.64 -6.70
C PRO A 433 12.68 -26.10 -6.39
N TRP A 434 13.11 -26.61 -5.24
CA TRP A 434 12.75 -27.97 -4.80
C TRP A 434 11.23 -28.11 -4.60
N VAL A 435 10.63 -27.09 -3.98
CA VAL A 435 9.18 -26.89 -3.86
C VAL A 435 8.86 -25.40 -3.98
N ASN A 436 7.62 -25.06 -4.29
CA ASN A 436 7.15 -23.67 -4.27
C ASN A 436 6.54 -23.37 -2.91
N LEU A 437 7.18 -22.52 -2.11
CA LEU A 437 6.71 -22.16 -0.77
C LEU A 437 5.95 -20.85 -0.81
N ARG A 438 4.73 -20.85 -0.27
CA ARG A 438 3.94 -19.63 -0.07
C ARG A 438 3.59 -19.48 1.39
N VAL A 439 4.02 -18.38 1.99
CA VAL A 439 3.63 -17.98 3.35
C VAL A 439 2.79 -16.72 3.28
N GLN A 440 1.63 -16.76 3.92
CA GLN A 440 0.65 -15.68 3.88
C GLN A 440 0.26 -15.30 5.30
N PHE A 441 0.12 -14.01 5.62
CA PHE A 441 -0.45 -13.59 6.89
C PHE A 441 -1.37 -12.38 6.73
N TRP A 442 -2.31 -12.26 7.65
CA TRP A 442 -3.38 -11.27 7.60
C TRP A 442 -3.28 -10.30 8.78
N LEU A 443 -3.57 -9.03 8.52
CA LEU A 443 -3.57 -7.92 9.46
C LEU A 443 -4.92 -7.23 9.48
N ARG A 444 -5.41 -6.80 10.64
CA ARG A 444 -6.62 -5.97 10.72
C ARG A 444 -6.25 -4.52 11.04
N GLU A 445 -6.80 -3.56 10.29
CA GLU A 445 -6.59 -2.14 10.60
C GLU A 445 -7.21 -1.77 11.95
N LEU A 446 -6.58 -0.87 12.71
CA LEU A 446 -7.08 -0.40 14.00
C LEU A 446 -8.02 0.80 13.78
N ARG A 447 -9.14 0.57 13.09
CA ARG A 447 -10.16 1.60 12.82
C ARG A 447 -11.25 1.58 13.89
N ARG A 448 -11.68 2.78 14.32
CA ARG A 448 -12.79 2.96 15.28
C ARG A 448 -12.57 2.15 16.56
N MET A 449 -11.36 2.22 17.10
CA MET A 449 -11.04 1.58 18.37
C MET A 449 -11.75 2.31 19.50
N VAL A 450 -12.39 1.53 20.38
CA VAL A 450 -13.07 2.03 21.57
C VAL A 450 -12.60 1.23 22.78
N ALA A 451 -12.69 1.82 23.97
CA ALA A 451 -12.46 1.11 25.22
C ALA A 451 -13.77 0.99 25.98
N LYS A 452 -13.98 -0.19 26.59
CA LYS A 452 -15.06 -0.39 27.58
C LYS A 452 -14.80 0.54 28.78
N VAL A 453 -15.86 1.16 29.31
CA VAL A 453 -15.78 2.04 30.48
C VAL A 453 -15.92 1.18 31.74
N ASN A 454 -14.80 0.72 32.26
CA ASN A 454 -14.68 -0.13 33.45
C ASN A 454 -13.36 0.19 34.19
N PRO A 455 -13.14 -0.32 35.43
CA PRO A 455 -11.93 -0.04 36.20
C PRO A 455 -10.61 -0.43 35.50
N GLN A 456 -10.64 -1.46 34.65
CA GLN A 456 -9.55 -1.86 33.75
C GLN A 456 -10.05 -1.81 32.29
N PRO A 457 -9.86 -0.67 31.60
CA PRO A 457 -10.29 -0.47 30.22
C PRO A 457 -9.73 -1.54 29.29
N THR A 458 -10.58 -2.15 28.48
CA THR A 458 -10.19 -3.11 27.44
C THR A 458 -10.42 -2.51 26.06
N LEU A 459 -9.40 -2.54 25.21
CA LEU A 459 -9.48 -2.05 23.83
C LEU A 459 -10.20 -3.08 22.95
N VAL A 460 -11.17 -2.62 22.16
CA VAL A 460 -11.99 -3.48 21.30
C VAL A 460 -12.35 -2.74 20.00
N TYR A 461 -12.64 -3.51 18.95
CA TYR A 461 -13.19 -2.98 17.71
C TYR A 461 -14.66 -2.67 17.89
N THR A 462 -15.09 -1.47 17.49
CA THR A 462 -16.52 -1.12 17.48
C THR A 462 -17.35 -2.10 16.65
N ASP A 463 -16.78 -2.61 15.56
CA ASP A 463 -17.48 -3.45 14.60
C ASP A 463 -17.78 -4.86 15.15
N ASP A 464 -17.06 -5.29 16.20
CA ASP A 464 -17.25 -6.60 16.84
C ASP A 464 -18.24 -6.58 18.01
N LEU A 465 -18.69 -5.38 18.43
CA LEU A 465 -19.55 -5.21 19.60
C LEU A 465 -21.04 -5.36 19.28
N THR A 466 -21.76 -6.00 20.20
CA THR A 466 -23.22 -6.02 20.20
C THR A 466 -23.82 -4.62 20.47
N PRO A 467 -25.09 -4.35 20.11
CA PRO A 467 -25.74 -3.07 20.39
C PRO A 467 -25.75 -2.69 21.88
N GLU A 468 -25.82 -3.66 22.78
CA GLU A 468 -25.78 -3.44 24.23
C GLU A 468 -24.37 -3.04 24.70
N GLU A 469 -23.34 -3.75 24.24
CA GLU A 469 -21.96 -3.44 24.61
C GLU A 469 -21.52 -2.05 24.12
N LYS A 470 -22.00 -1.62 22.94
CA LYS A 470 -21.72 -0.29 22.39
C LYS A 470 -22.13 0.84 23.34
N GLN A 471 -23.18 0.64 24.13
CA GLN A 471 -23.70 1.67 25.06
C GLN A 471 -22.71 2.01 26.18
N ASN A 472 -21.76 1.11 26.49
CA ASN A 472 -20.81 1.24 27.58
C ASN A 472 -19.36 1.41 27.09
N THR A 473 -19.18 1.80 25.83
CA THR A 473 -17.87 2.01 25.22
C THR A 473 -17.70 3.46 24.77
N LEU A 474 -16.47 3.95 24.83
CA LEU A 474 -16.11 5.29 24.39
C LEU A 474 -14.84 5.26 23.53
N PRO A 475 -14.72 6.16 22.53
CA PRO A 475 -13.48 6.36 21.77
C PRO A 475 -12.28 6.60 22.68
N VAL A 476 -11.14 6.04 22.31
CA VAL A 476 -9.88 6.28 23.04
C VAL A 476 -9.14 7.44 22.40
N MET A 477 -8.79 8.44 23.20
CA MET A 477 -7.97 9.58 22.83
C MET A 477 -6.59 9.43 23.43
N HIS A 478 -5.53 9.67 22.67
CA HIS A 478 -4.15 9.60 23.15
C HIS A 478 -3.38 10.85 22.74
N CYS A 479 -2.46 11.30 23.60
CA CYS A 479 -1.50 12.33 23.29
C CYS A 479 -0.25 11.72 22.63
N ARG A 480 0.09 12.17 21.43
CA ARG A 480 1.27 11.69 20.69
C ARG A 480 2.60 12.01 21.36
N SER A 481 2.65 13.10 22.14
CA SER A 481 3.87 13.54 22.83
C SER A 481 4.03 12.85 24.18
N CYS A 482 3.14 13.12 25.13
CA CYS A 482 3.30 12.64 26.51
C CYS A 482 2.62 11.30 26.80
N GLY A 483 1.85 10.72 25.88
CA GLY A 483 1.15 9.44 26.08
C GLY A 483 -0.12 9.51 26.95
N SER A 484 -0.54 10.69 27.39
CA SER A 484 -1.79 10.82 28.16
C SER A 484 -2.97 10.29 27.35
N THR A 485 -3.74 9.39 27.96
CA THR A 485 -4.85 8.66 27.36
C THR A 485 -6.15 8.97 28.10
N ALA A 486 -7.24 9.13 27.35
CA ALA A 486 -8.56 9.51 27.87
C ALA A 486 -9.67 8.83 27.07
N TRP A 487 -10.88 8.80 27.64
CA TRP A 487 -12.09 8.57 26.87
C TRP A 487 -12.57 9.86 26.21
N GLY A 488 -12.89 9.80 24.92
CA GLY A 488 -13.57 10.86 24.18
C GLY A 488 -15.09 10.72 24.28
N GLY A 489 -15.81 11.82 24.40
CA GLY A 489 -17.27 11.80 24.50
C GLY A 489 -17.93 13.02 23.86
N LEU A 490 -19.23 12.91 23.61
CA LEU A 490 -20.06 14.01 23.09
C LEU A 490 -21.24 14.28 24.04
N ARG A 491 -21.48 15.55 24.37
CA ARG A 491 -22.68 15.99 25.09
C ARG A 491 -23.78 16.40 24.10
N LYS A 492 -25.06 16.23 24.46
CA LYS A 492 -26.17 16.72 23.62
C LYS A 492 -26.31 18.24 23.75
N GLN A 493 -26.16 18.77 24.96
CA GLN A 493 -26.20 20.20 25.25
C GLN A 493 -25.12 20.61 26.25
N THR A 494 -24.84 21.91 26.32
CA THR A 494 -23.87 22.47 27.28
C THR A 494 -24.36 22.20 28.70
N GLY A 495 -23.54 21.51 29.51
CA GLY A 495 -23.85 21.18 30.91
C GLY A 495 -24.47 19.81 31.14
N ASP A 496 -24.84 19.06 30.09
CA ASP A 496 -25.39 17.71 30.22
C ASP A 496 -24.41 16.73 30.86
N ARG A 497 -24.80 16.08 31.97
CA ARG A 497 -23.94 15.09 32.66
C ARG A 497 -23.86 13.72 31.96
N LYS A 498 -24.75 13.42 31.03
CA LYS A 498 -24.70 12.17 30.25
C LYS A 498 -23.78 12.35 29.05
N ILE A 499 -22.83 11.45 28.89
CA ILE A 499 -22.03 11.35 27.69
C ILE A 499 -22.75 10.42 26.70
N SER A 500 -22.82 10.84 25.45
CA SER A 500 -23.34 10.00 24.38
C SER A 500 -22.31 8.94 23.98
N GLY A 501 -22.74 7.68 23.92
CA GLY A 501 -21.98 6.59 23.30
C GLY A 501 -22.10 6.53 21.77
N GLU A 502 -22.88 7.43 21.16
CA GLU A 502 -23.06 7.47 19.70
C GLU A 502 -21.79 7.92 18.97
N LEU A 503 -21.04 6.95 18.44
CA LEU A 503 -19.71 7.17 17.86
C LEU A 503 -19.73 8.04 16.60
N GLN A 504 -20.75 7.89 15.73
CA GLN A 504 -20.82 8.68 14.50
C GLN A 504 -20.95 10.18 14.78
N ASP A 505 -21.77 10.53 15.77
CA ASP A 505 -21.95 11.91 16.20
C ASP A 505 -20.66 12.45 16.81
N PHE A 506 -19.99 11.66 17.65
CA PHE A 506 -18.70 12.03 18.21
C PHE A 506 -17.66 12.32 17.11
N TYR A 507 -17.48 11.42 16.13
CA TYR A 507 -16.48 11.65 15.07
C TYR A 507 -16.79 12.90 14.26
N ARG A 508 -18.06 13.13 13.90
CA ARG A 508 -18.48 14.35 13.19
C ARG A 508 -18.18 15.59 14.03
N ALA A 509 -18.50 15.55 15.32
CA ALA A 509 -18.26 16.65 16.26
C ALA A 509 -16.75 16.91 16.46
N PHE A 510 -15.94 15.87 16.60
CA PHE A 510 -14.50 15.93 16.77
C PHE A 510 -13.82 16.62 15.58
N PHE A 511 -14.06 16.13 14.35
CA PHE A 511 -13.45 16.72 13.15
C PHE A 511 -13.98 18.13 12.84
N ALA A 512 -15.23 18.44 13.22
CA ALA A 512 -15.80 19.78 13.11
C ALA A 512 -15.36 20.75 14.22
N LYS A 513 -14.53 20.29 15.17
CA LYS A 513 -14.11 21.05 16.36
C LYS A 513 -15.28 21.60 17.17
N ASN A 514 -16.33 20.80 17.32
CA ASN A 514 -17.57 21.17 18.02
C ASN A 514 -17.32 21.35 19.54
N PRO A 515 -17.78 22.43 20.18
CA PRO A 515 -17.58 22.72 21.60
C PRO A 515 -18.24 21.73 22.57
N LEU A 516 -19.12 20.84 22.11
CA LEU A 516 -19.76 19.80 22.94
C LEU A 516 -18.90 18.53 23.10
N THR A 517 -17.75 18.46 22.41
CA THR A 517 -16.78 17.38 22.54
C THR A 517 -16.07 17.50 23.89
N THR A 518 -15.95 16.40 24.63
CA THR A 518 -15.25 16.34 25.92
C THR A 518 -14.23 15.19 25.96
N TYR A 519 -13.20 15.35 26.79
CA TYR A 519 -12.17 14.34 27.05
C TYR A 519 -12.10 14.06 28.55
N ILE A 520 -12.13 12.79 28.91
CA ILE A 520 -12.29 12.33 30.29
C ILE A 520 -11.12 11.44 30.66
N PHE A 521 -10.31 11.89 31.62
CA PHE A 521 -9.10 11.21 32.05
C PHE A 521 -9.39 10.46 33.36
N PRO A 522 -9.20 9.14 33.44
CA PRO A 522 -9.28 8.43 34.72
C PRO A 522 -8.16 8.90 35.65
N SER A 523 -8.53 9.22 36.89
CA SER A 523 -7.59 9.60 37.93
C SER A 523 -8.26 9.44 39.30
N ASP A 524 -7.56 8.86 40.25
CA ASP A 524 -8.04 8.70 41.63
C ASP A 524 -7.76 9.92 42.51
N GLU A 525 -7.06 10.93 41.99
CA GLU A 525 -6.65 12.12 42.73
C GLU A 525 -7.55 13.32 42.48
N SER A 526 -7.60 14.22 43.46
CA SER A 526 -8.30 15.49 43.34
C SER A 526 -7.44 16.46 42.55
N PRO A 527 -7.94 17.06 41.45
CA PRO A 527 -7.15 18.02 40.72
C PRO A 527 -6.85 19.23 41.62
N GLU A 528 -5.58 19.62 41.71
CA GLU A 528 -5.14 20.77 42.52
C GLU A 528 -5.61 22.12 41.93
N THR A 529 -5.93 22.17 40.62
CA THR A 529 -6.23 23.42 39.91
C THR A 529 -7.38 23.26 38.91
N GLY A 530 -8.42 24.12 38.99
CA GLY A 530 -9.34 24.52 37.91
C GLY A 530 -10.07 23.45 37.06
N TRP A 531 -9.78 22.17 37.24
CA TRP A 531 -10.35 21.04 36.49
C TRP A 531 -11.50 20.44 37.28
N ARG A 532 -12.50 19.95 36.56
CA ARG A 532 -13.68 19.36 37.19
C ARG A 532 -13.40 17.91 37.50
N SER A 533 -13.79 17.48 38.68
CA SER A 533 -13.70 16.08 39.08
C SER A 533 -15.08 15.45 39.22
N TRP A 534 -15.21 14.25 38.69
CA TRP A 534 -16.46 13.50 38.63
C TRP A 534 -16.22 12.01 38.90
N LYS A 535 -17.31 11.29 39.15
CA LYS A 535 -17.38 9.84 39.02
C LYS A 535 -18.15 9.48 37.75
N LEU A 536 -17.53 8.77 36.81
CA LEU A 536 -18.16 8.26 35.61
C LEU A 536 -18.80 6.90 35.88
N CYS A 537 -20.10 6.77 35.62
CA CYS A 537 -20.81 5.51 35.72
C CYS A 537 -20.48 4.57 34.55
N CYS A 538 -20.09 3.33 34.86
CA CYS A 538 -19.77 2.30 33.88
C CYS A 538 -20.99 1.81 33.08
N ASP A 539 -22.19 1.95 33.65
CA ASP A 539 -23.43 1.37 33.09
C ASP A 539 -24.22 2.33 32.19
N CYS A 540 -24.13 3.64 32.44
CA CYS A 540 -24.94 4.62 31.70
C CYS A 540 -24.17 5.89 31.27
N LEU A 541 -22.85 5.88 31.44
CA LEU A 541 -21.93 6.97 31.04
C LEU A 541 -22.35 8.35 31.57
N THR A 542 -22.95 8.38 32.77
CA THR A 542 -23.35 9.63 33.43
C THR A 542 -22.31 10.04 34.45
N LEU A 543 -21.90 11.31 34.39
CA LEU A 543 -21.03 11.95 35.37
C LEU A 543 -21.82 12.29 36.63
N THR A 544 -21.37 11.77 37.76
CA THR A 544 -21.95 12.01 39.10
C THR A 544 -20.91 12.74 39.96
N ARG A 545 -21.36 13.40 41.04
CA ARG A 545 -20.44 14.05 42.00
C ARG A 545 -19.45 13.03 42.58
N ARG A 546 -18.24 13.49 42.91
CA ARG A 546 -17.12 12.65 43.36
C ARG A 546 -17.42 11.91 44.67
N ASP A 547 -18.20 12.51 45.55
CA ASP A 547 -18.64 11.96 46.85
C ASP A 547 -19.76 10.91 46.73
N ALA A 548 -20.41 10.78 45.57
CA ALA A 548 -21.52 9.84 45.41
C ALA A 548 -21.05 8.37 45.42
N HIS A 549 -21.82 7.51 46.09
CA HIS A 549 -21.64 6.05 46.10
C HIS A 549 -22.44 5.33 45.00
N HIS A 550 -23.53 5.95 44.53
CA HIS A 550 -24.41 5.42 43.50
C HIS A 550 -24.55 6.42 42.35
N CYS A 551 -24.76 5.92 41.13
CA CYS A 551 -25.00 6.76 39.96
C CYS A 551 -26.30 7.57 40.14
N SER A 552 -26.25 8.89 39.90
CA SER A 552 -27.43 9.77 40.03
C SER A 552 -28.54 9.53 39.00
N ARG A 553 -28.32 8.61 38.03
CA ARG A 553 -29.27 8.31 36.96
C ARG A 553 -29.78 6.88 36.98
N CYS A 554 -28.88 5.89 37.00
CA CYS A 554 -29.26 4.47 36.96
C CYS A 554 -29.17 3.76 38.32
N GLY A 555 -28.65 4.42 39.37
CA GLY A 555 -28.45 3.80 40.68
C GLY A 555 -27.27 2.81 40.77
N GLY A 556 -26.55 2.54 39.68
CA GLY A 556 -25.42 1.59 39.67
C GLY A 556 -24.25 2.02 40.56
N GLU A 557 -23.57 1.03 41.14
CA GLU A 557 -22.43 1.19 42.07
C GLU A 557 -21.07 1.25 41.36
N ARG A 558 -21.01 0.85 40.08
CA ARG A 558 -19.77 0.80 39.29
C ARG A 558 -19.35 2.19 38.81
N LEU A 559 -18.60 2.91 39.65
CA LEU A 559 -18.18 4.29 39.41
C LEU A 559 -16.64 4.41 39.31
N ILE A 560 -16.18 5.20 38.35
CA ILE A 560 -14.74 5.45 38.10
C ILE A 560 -14.45 6.92 38.38
N ASN A 561 -13.43 7.21 39.19
CA ASN A 561 -12.97 8.59 39.37
C ASN A 561 -12.33 9.12 38.08
N VAL A 562 -12.81 10.28 37.62
CA VAL A 562 -12.37 10.91 36.39
C VAL A 562 -12.20 12.41 36.56
N ILE A 563 -11.35 12.98 35.71
CA ILE A 563 -11.09 14.41 35.62
C ILE A 563 -11.45 14.90 34.21
N GLU A 564 -12.10 16.05 34.17
CA GLU A 564 -12.47 16.79 32.96
C GLU A 564 -11.73 18.14 32.93
N PRO A 565 -10.82 18.36 31.97
CA PRO A 565 -10.10 19.62 31.83
C PRO A 565 -10.97 20.76 31.28
N ASP A 566 -10.94 21.92 31.92
CA ASP A 566 -11.74 23.10 31.53
C ASP A 566 -11.07 23.97 30.43
N ASN A 567 -9.81 23.67 30.07
CA ASN A 567 -8.96 24.47 29.16
C ASN A 567 -9.00 24.03 27.69
N ILE A 568 -9.96 23.20 27.27
CA ILE A 568 -10.03 22.68 25.90
C ILE A 568 -10.85 23.54 24.93
N LEU A 569 -11.45 24.65 25.37
CA LEU A 569 -12.30 25.51 24.53
C LEU A 569 -11.59 26.81 24.17
N HIS A 570 -11.50 27.11 22.87
CA HIS A 570 -10.92 28.35 22.35
C HIS A 570 -11.96 29.15 21.55
N THR A 571 -11.73 30.46 21.47
CA THR A 571 -12.59 31.40 20.77
C THR A 571 -11.88 31.89 19.51
N SER A 572 -12.47 31.65 18.33
CA SER A 572 -11.97 32.14 17.05
C SER A 572 -12.85 33.27 16.53
N GLN A 573 -12.25 34.38 16.10
CA GLN A 573 -12.92 35.44 15.37
C GLN A 573 -12.61 35.33 13.87
N ARG A 574 -13.63 35.10 13.04
CA ARG A 574 -13.53 35.18 11.57
C ARG A 574 -14.74 35.98 11.06
N GLY A 575 -14.49 37.03 10.29
CA GLY A 575 -15.55 37.84 9.66
C GLY A 575 -16.52 38.52 10.64
N GLY A 576 -16.06 38.92 11.83
CA GLY A 576 -16.90 39.58 12.84
C GLY A 576 -17.78 38.64 13.69
N GLN A 577 -17.82 37.34 13.39
CA GLN A 577 -18.49 36.34 14.24
C GLN A 577 -17.51 35.62 15.17
N THR A 578 -17.90 35.49 16.44
CA THR A 578 -17.14 34.82 17.50
C THR A 578 -17.61 33.37 17.62
N LYS A 579 -16.80 32.41 17.20
CA LYS A 579 -17.14 30.97 17.25
C LYS A 579 -16.31 30.26 18.32
N ARG A 580 -16.98 29.58 19.27
CA ARG A 580 -16.34 28.73 20.28
C ARG A 580 -16.06 27.35 19.67
N MET A 581 -14.83 26.87 19.81
CA MET A 581 -14.37 25.61 19.23
C MET A 581 -13.60 24.81 20.28
N VAL A 582 -13.67 23.48 20.18
CA VAL A 582 -12.80 22.61 20.97
C VAL A 582 -11.40 22.55 20.35
N SER A 583 -10.38 22.55 21.19
CA SER A 583 -8.99 22.30 20.83
C SER A 583 -8.64 20.83 21.00
N HIS A 584 -7.68 20.38 20.21
CA HIS A 584 -7.07 19.06 20.33
C HIS A 584 -5.68 19.16 20.97
N ASP A 585 -5.36 20.28 21.61
CA ASP A 585 -4.15 20.43 22.39
C ASP A 585 -4.21 19.50 23.61
N CYS A 586 -3.05 18.96 24.01
CA CYS A 586 -3.01 18.12 25.20
C CYS A 586 -3.17 18.99 26.45
N PRO A 587 -4.16 18.73 27.34
CA PRO A 587 -4.34 19.52 28.56
C PRO A 587 -3.25 19.25 29.61
N ILE A 588 -2.46 18.18 29.47
CA ILE A 588 -1.45 17.75 30.45
C ILE A 588 -0.05 18.24 30.07
N CYS A 589 0.36 18.13 28.80
CA CYS A 589 1.69 18.54 28.34
C CYS A 589 1.67 19.74 27.38
N GLU A 590 0.48 20.30 27.12
CA GLU A 590 0.26 21.51 26.31
C GLU A 590 0.74 21.44 24.86
N THR A 591 1.06 20.23 24.38
CA THR A 591 1.43 20.02 22.98
C THR A 591 0.26 20.37 22.07
N LYS A 592 0.51 21.27 21.12
CA LYS A 592 -0.47 21.72 20.13
C LYS A 592 -0.95 20.58 19.24
N ASN A 593 -2.25 20.42 19.07
CA ASN A 593 -2.89 19.29 18.38
C ASN A 593 -2.34 17.92 18.84
N GLY A 594 -1.96 17.79 20.11
CA GLY A 594 -1.35 16.58 20.65
C GLY A 594 -2.32 15.42 20.79
N LEU A 595 -3.61 15.67 21.04
CA LEU A 595 -4.65 14.65 21.21
C LEU A 595 -5.15 14.13 19.86
N ALA A 596 -5.02 12.83 19.67
CA ALA A 596 -5.52 12.12 18.49
C ALA A 596 -6.42 10.94 18.91
N ILE A 597 -7.37 10.59 18.05
CA ILE A 597 -8.11 9.34 18.19
C ILE A 597 -7.11 8.19 18.03
N LEU A 598 -7.17 7.21 18.93
CA LEU A 598 -6.36 6.00 18.84
C LEU A 598 -6.78 5.17 17.64
N GLY A 599 -5.83 4.85 16.78
CA GLY A 599 -6.06 4.01 15.61
C GLY A 599 -4.94 4.11 14.59
N SER A 600 -4.71 3.01 13.87
CA SER A 600 -3.74 2.90 12.80
C SER A 600 -4.44 2.34 11.56
N ARG A 601 -4.48 3.13 10.49
CA ARG A 601 -5.12 2.76 9.23
C ARG A 601 -4.23 1.81 8.43
N ALA A 602 -4.83 1.11 7.47
CA ALA A 602 -4.11 0.19 6.59
C ALA A 602 -2.84 0.78 5.96
N ALA A 603 -2.86 2.06 5.52
CA ALA A 603 -1.67 2.70 4.95
C ALA A 603 -0.49 2.81 5.94
N SER A 604 -0.76 3.09 7.22
CA SER A 604 0.27 3.20 8.26
C SER A 604 0.85 1.84 8.63
N LEU A 605 -0.02 0.81 8.74
CA LEU A 605 0.41 -0.57 8.99
C LEU A 605 1.20 -1.15 7.81
N ALA A 606 0.74 -0.90 6.57
CA ALA A 606 1.45 -1.28 5.36
C ALA A 606 2.85 -0.64 5.33
N SER A 607 2.96 0.66 5.62
CA SER A 607 4.27 1.33 5.66
C SER A 607 5.22 0.71 6.69
N ALA A 608 4.73 0.30 7.87
CA ALA A 608 5.55 -0.38 8.87
C ALA A 608 5.99 -1.76 8.37
N ALA A 609 5.07 -2.54 7.79
CA ALA A 609 5.37 -3.84 7.20
C ALA A 609 6.41 -3.74 6.06
N ILE A 610 6.24 -2.76 5.17
CA ILE A 610 7.16 -2.47 4.06
C ILE A 610 8.54 -2.10 4.59
N SER A 611 8.62 -1.19 5.57
CA SER A 611 9.91 -0.82 6.18
C SER A 611 10.65 -2.04 6.73
N SER A 612 9.95 -2.95 7.40
CA SER A 612 10.56 -4.18 7.92
C SER A 612 10.92 -5.18 6.83
N LEU A 613 10.08 -5.34 5.80
CA LEU A 613 10.37 -6.21 4.67
C LEU A 613 11.66 -5.82 3.94
N TYR A 614 11.90 -4.51 3.76
CA TYR A 614 13.10 -4.01 3.08
C TYR A 614 14.34 -4.01 3.98
N ALA A 615 14.17 -3.79 5.28
CA ALA A 615 15.28 -3.81 6.23
C ALA A 615 15.66 -5.22 6.71
N SER A 616 14.79 -6.23 6.51
CA SER A 616 15.07 -7.60 6.93
C SER A 616 16.20 -8.23 6.12
N ARG A 617 17.11 -8.90 6.82
CA ARG A 617 18.19 -9.71 6.23
C ARG A 617 17.73 -11.02 5.60
N TYR A 618 16.48 -11.43 5.85
CA TYR A 618 15.91 -12.65 5.27
C TYR A 618 15.24 -12.38 3.91
N ASN A 619 15.22 -11.12 3.49
CA ASN A 619 14.78 -10.69 2.19
C ASN A 619 15.97 -10.25 1.32
N ASP A 620 16.25 -11.03 0.29
CA ASP A 620 17.24 -10.76 -0.76
C ASP A 620 16.59 -10.25 -2.06
N ASP A 621 15.28 -9.97 -2.03
CA ASP A 621 14.50 -9.41 -3.13
C ASP A 621 13.78 -8.13 -2.69
N HIS A 622 14.41 -6.99 -2.97
CA HIS A 622 13.89 -5.67 -2.59
C HIS A 622 12.88 -5.12 -3.61
N LYS A 623 12.03 -5.99 -4.18
CA LYS A 623 10.91 -5.63 -5.05
C LYS A 623 9.58 -5.96 -4.39
N LEU A 624 8.61 -5.05 -4.46
CA LEU A 624 7.28 -5.24 -3.88
C LEU A 624 6.19 -4.68 -4.79
N ILE A 625 5.10 -5.44 -4.94
CA ILE A 625 3.84 -4.90 -5.47
C ILE A 625 2.83 -4.79 -4.34
N THR A 626 2.21 -3.62 -4.26
CA THR A 626 1.07 -3.37 -3.38
C THR A 626 -0.20 -3.21 -4.22
N PHE A 627 -1.27 -3.92 -3.85
CA PHE A 627 -2.55 -3.82 -4.54
C PHE A 627 -3.54 -2.96 -3.77
N SER A 628 -4.21 -2.07 -4.51
CA SER A 628 -5.25 -1.15 -4.03
C SER A 628 -6.49 -1.27 -4.92
N ASP A 629 -7.69 -1.17 -4.35
CA ASP A 629 -8.93 -1.33 -5.15
C ASP A 629 -9.35 -0.05 -5.90
N SER A 630 -8.68 1.08 -5.65
CA SER A 630 -8.96 2.37 -6.28
C SER A 630 -7.68 3.00 -6.84
N VAL A 631 -7.81 3.68 -7.97
CA VAL A 631 -6.74 4.45 -8.60
C VAL A 631 -6.26 5.59 -7.70
N GLN A 632 -7.19 6.29 -7.02
CA GLN A 632 -6.84 7.35 -6.08
C GLN A 632 -6.05 6.82 -4.88
N ASP A 633 -6.46 5.65 -4.37
CA ASP A 633 -5.74 4.99 -3.27
C ASP A 633 -4.35 4.54 -3.71
N ALA A 634 -4.21 3.99 -4.91
CA ALA A 634 -2.92 3.56 -5.46
C ALA A 634 -1.94 4.74 -5.57
N ALA A 635 -2.37 5.86 -6.15
CA ALA A 635 -1.58 7.08 -6.28
C ALA A 635 -1.17 7.65 -4.91
N HIS A 636 -2.13 7.79 -4.00
CA HIS A 636 -1.87 8.28 -2.64
C HIS A 636 -0.90 7.37 -1.88
N ARG A 637 -1.07 6.04 -1.98
CA ARG A 637 -0.24 5.05 -1.28
C ARG A 637 1.20 5.04 -1.77
N ALA A 638 1.45 5.23 -3.07
CA ALA A 638 2.81 5.35 -3.59
C ALA A 638 3.58 6.47 -2.86
N GLY A 639 3.08 7.70 -2.93
CA GLY A 639 3.72 8.84 -2.25
C GLY A 639 3.77 8.69 -0.73
N PHE A 640 2.72 8.12 -0.11
CA PHE A 640 2.67 7.91 1.34
C PHE A 640 3.73 6.90 1.82
N PHE A 641 3.87 5.75 1.14
CA PHE A 641 4.85 4.72 1.50
C PHE A 641 6.27 5.23 1.33
N GLU A 642 6.56 5.90 0.21
CA GLU A 642 7.88 6.47 -0.05
C GLU A 642 8.29 7.49 1.02
N ALA A 643 7.42 8.45 1.33
CA ALA A 643 7.72 9.50 2.31
C ALA A 643 7.83 8.94 3.74
N ARG A 644 7.01 7.95 4.10
CA ARG A 644 6.95 7.42 5.47
C ARG A 644 8.12 6.49 5.77
N THR A 645 8.58 5.72 4.79
CA THR A 645 9.66 4.73 4.95
C THR A 645 11.06 5.36 4.98
N TYR A 646 11.25 6.52 4.36
CA TYR A 646 12.52 7.29 4.38
C TYR A 646 13.15 7.42 5.79
N ARG A 647 12.31 7.67 6.80
CA ARG A 647 12.79 7.85 8.19
C ARG A 647 13.39 6.60 8.78
N THR A 648 12.88 5.43 8.42
CA THR A 648 13.42 4.15 8.90
C THR A 648 14.84 3.96 8.36
N THR A 649 15.07 4.29 7.09
CA THR A 649 16.42 4.26 6.48
C THR A 649 17.37 5.22 7.18
N LEU A 650 16.95 6.48 7.40
CA LEU A 650 17.75 7.47 8.11
C LEU A 650 18.10 7.05 9.55
N ARG A 651 17.12 6.56 10.31
CA ARG A 651 17.31 6.10 11.70
C ARG A 651 18.26 4.92 11.78
N SER A 652 18.13 3.97 10.86
CA SER A 652 19.03 2.80 10.78
C SER A 652 20.46 3.25 10.46
N ALA A 653 20.62 4.16 9.49
CA ALA A 653 21.92 4.71 9.13
C ALA A 653 22.57 5.47 10.30
N LEU A 654 21.81 6.28 11.03
CA LEU A 654 22.30 7.01 12.21
C LEU A 654 22.68 6.05 13.34
N CYS A 655 21.87 5.03 13.61
CA CYS A 655 22.17 4.04 14.65
C CYS A 655 23.43 3.23 14.32
N GLN A 656 23.57 2.74 13.09
CA GLN A 656 24.76 2.02 12.62
C GLN A 656 26.03 2.88 12.66
N TYR A 657 25.93 4.15 12.27
CA TYR A 657 27.05 5.10 12.39
C TYR A 657 27.50 5.28 13.85
N LEU A 658 26.56 5.45 14.79
CA LEU A 658 26.87 5.60 16.21
C LEU A 658 27.52 4.33 16.79
N GLN A 659 27.10 3.15 16.33
CA GLN A 659 27.74 1.89 16.72
C GLN A 659 29.17 1.77 16.19
N TYR A 660 29.44 2.25 14.98
CA TYR A 660 30.78 2.22 14.38
C TYR A 660 31.76 3.15 15.10
N GLN A 661 31.37 4.39 15.36
CA GLN A 661 32.25 5.40 15.97
C GLN A 661 32.46 5.21 17.47
N GLY A 662 31.49 4.61 18.16
CA GLY A 662 31.47 4.48 19.61
C GLY A 662 30.68 5.58 20.32
N ASN A 663 30.46 5.37 21.62
CA ASN A 663 29.59 6.20 22.45
C ASN A 663 30.21 7.56 22.81
N GLY A 664 29.36 8.59 22.93
CA GLY A 664 29.71 9.87 23.54
C GLY A 664 30.22 10.95 22.59
N GLN A 665 30.01 10.82 21.27
CA GLN A 665 30.30 11.90 20.32
C GLN A 665 29.35 13.08 20.50
N THR A 666 29.82 14.30 20.22
CA THR A 666 28.97 15.50 20.26
C THR A 666 28.04 15.53 19.04
N LEU A 667 26.86 16.15 19.19
CA LEU A 667 25.92 16.31 18.08
C LEU A 667 26.54 17.12 16.92
N GLU A 668 27.42 18.07 17.22
CA GLU A 668 28.15 18.86 16.22
C GLU A 668 29.11 18.00 15.38
N ASP A 669 29.88 17.12 16.01
CA ASP A 669 30.78 16.20 15.32
C ASP A 669 30.00 15.22 14.43
N ILE A 670 28.92 14.66 14.96
CA ILE A 670 28.09 13.68 14.23
C ILE A 670 27.52 14.30 12.96
N ARG A 671 27.01 15.54 13.02
CA ARG A 671 26.43 16.23 11.85
C ARG A 671 27.43 16.40 10.71
N THR A 672 28.69 16.62 11.03
CA THR A 672 29.75 16.83 10.03
C THR A 672 30.33 15.52 9.50
N GLN A 673 30.51 14.53 10.37
CA GLN A 673 31.15 13.25 10.04
C GLN A 673 30.18 12.23 9.43
N PHE A 674 28.89 12.29 9.75
CA PHE A 674 27.88 11.33 9.29
C PHE A 674 27.76 11.25 7.76
N PRO A 675 27.63 12.37 7.01
CA PRO A 675 27.66 12.35 5.54
C PRO A 675 28.94 11.74 4.97
N THR A 676 30.10 12.14 5.51
CA THR A 676 31.41 11.66 5.05
C THR A 676 31.59 10.17 5.25
N TYR A 677 31.15 9.64 6.40
CA TYR A 677 31.17 8.21 6.68
C TYR A 677 30.35 7.43 5.66
N TRP A 678 29.07 7.78 5.47
CA TRP A 678 28.20 7.02 4.57
C TRP A 678 28.59 7.17 3.10
N ARG A 679 29.15 8.31 2.71
CA ARG A 679 29.73 8.49 1.38
C ARG A 679 30.88 7.50 1.15
N SER A 680 31.71 7.21 2.17
CA SER A 680 32.81 6.24 2.06
C SER A 680 32.37 4.76 2.12
N GLN A 681 31.35 4.45 2.93
CA GLN A 681 30.91 3.07 3.18
C GLN A 681 30.01 2.50 2.08
N LEU A 682 29.23 3.34 1.40
CA LEU A 682 28.34 2.88 0.33
C LEU A 682 29.15 2.64 -0.96
N PHE A 683 29.20 1.37 -1.40
CA PHE A 683 29.73 0.91 -2.70
C PHE A 683 31.04 1.56 -3.15
N ASN A 684 32.06 1.61 -2.27
CA ASN A 684 33.38 2.19 -2.53
C ASN A 684 33.38 3.69 -2.92
N GLY A 685 32.41 4.49 -2.46
CA GLY A 685 32.41 5.93 -2.73
C GLY A 685 31.53 6.38 -3.90
N ASN A 686 30.54 5.58 -4.30
CA ASN A 686 29.63 5.97 -5.38
C ASN A 686 28.61 7.02 -4.91
N ASP A 687 28.79 8.27 -5.36
CA ASP A 687 27.91 9.39 -5.03
C ASP A 687 26.45 9.15 -5.48
N ALA A 688 26.21 8.40 -6.56
CA ALA A 688 24.86 8.10 -7.02
C ALA A 688 24.10 7.21 -6.03
N ASP A 689 24.75 6.20 -5.45
CA ASP A 689 24.15 5.30 -4.46
C ASP A 689 23.94 6.01 -3.12
N TYR A 690 24.89 6.87 -2.73
CA TYR A 690 24.76 7.72 -1.55
C TYR A 690 23.53 8.64 -1.68
N VAL A 691 23.42 9.37 -2.80
CA VAL A 691 22.27 10.24 -3.08
C VAL A 691 20.98 9.43 -3.12
N ALA A 692 20.93 8.32 -3.84
CA ALA A 692 19.74 7.48 -3.93
C ALA A 692 19.29 6.95 -2.55
N THR A 693 20.24 6.59 -1.68
CA THR A 693 19.91 6.06 -0.34
C THR A 693 19.29 7.14 0.56
N PHE A 694 19.75 8.39 0.45
CA PHE A 694 19.33 9.49 1.32
C PHE A 694 18.42 10.54 0.65
N MET A 695 17.98 10.31 -0.58
CA MET A 695 17.05 11.19 -1.31
C MET A 695 15.67 11.21 -0.64
N PRO A 696 15.22 12.36 -0.10
CA PRO A 696 13.88 12.49 0.43
C PRO A 696 12.88 12.79 -0.72
N SER A 697 11.66 12.31 -0.59
CA SER A 697 10.63 12.44 -1.63
C SER A 697 10.27 13.89 -1.98
N ASP A 698 10.44 14.83 -1.04
CA ASP A 698 10.17 16.26 -1.24
C ASP A 698 11.25 17.00 -2.05
N MET A 699 12.32 16.31 -2.46
CA MET A 699 13.41 16.84 -3.30
C MET A 699 13.51 16.16 -4.67
N GLU A 700 12.66 15.18 -4.98
CA GLU A 700 12.69 14.47 -6.26
C GLU A 700 12.28 15.33 -7.47
N TRP A 701 11.73 16.53 -7.25
CA TRP A 701 11.41 17.50 -8.31
C TRP A 701 12.64 18.26 -8.84
N LEU A 702 13.81 18.11 -8.19
CA LEU A 702 15.04 18.79 -8.61
C LEU A 702 15.51 18.25 -9.95
N LYS A 703 15.91 19.15 -10.85
CA LYS A 703 16.43 18.75 -12.17
C LYS A 703 17.66 17.86 -12.05
N GLU A 704 18.52 18.11 -11.07
CA GLU A 704 19.72 17.30 -10.83
C GLU A 704 19.40 15.85 -10.47
N TRP A 705 18.22 15.59 -9.89
CA TRP A 705 17.72 14.23 -9.65
C TRP A 705 17.25 13.58 -10.95
N GLU A 706 16.51 14.29 -11.80
CA GLU A 706 16.13 13.80 -13.13
C GLU A 706 17.37 13.44 -13.97
N ASP A 707 18.40 14.29 -13.93
CA ASP A 707 19.68 14.05 -14.61
C ASP A 707 20.40 12.80 -14.05
N LEU A 708 20.34 12.56 -12.73
CA LEU A 708 20.87 11.33 -12.11
C LEU A 708 20.10 10.09 -12.58
N GLN A 709 18.77 10.16 -12.65
CA GLN A 709 17.94 9.06 -13.12
C GLN A 709 18.20 8.73 -14.60
N ALA A 710 18.50 9.74 -15.42
CA ALA A 710 18.85 9.54 -16.82
C ALA A 710 20.28 9.01 -17.02
N THR A 711 21.26 9.55 -16.30
CA THR A 711 22.69 9.31 -16.57
C THR A 711 23.36 8.30 -15.62
N GLY A 712 22.74 8.00 -14.48
CA GLY A 712 23.29 7.20 -13.40
C GLY A 712 24.41 7.91 -12.61
N LYS A 713 24.64 9.22 -12.82
CA LYS A 713 25.70 9.99 -12.16
C LYS A 713 25.11 11.12 -11.32
N ALA A 714 25.60 11.26 -10.10
CA ALA A 714 25.20 12.36 -9.22
C ALA A 714 25.97 13.65 -9.55
N ALA A 715 25.24 14.76 -9.63
CA ALA A 715 25.84 16.10 -9.65
C ALA A 715 26.34 16.51 -8.26
N GLU A 716 27.45 17.23 -8.18
CA GLU A 716 28.03 17.71 -6.92
C GLU A 716 27.06 18.63 -6.16
N SER A 717 26.30 19.47 -6.88
CA SER A 717 25.26 20.32 -6.28
C SER A 717 24.16 19.51 -5.57
N LEU A 718 23.80 18.34 -6.10
CA LEU A 718 22.80 17.46 -5.49
C LEU A 718 23.36 16.80 -4.22
N VAL A 719 24.62 16.34 -4.27
CA VAL A 719 25.33 15.80 -3.09
C VAL A 719 25.38 16.84 -1.96
N ASP A 720 25.69 18.10 -2.29
CA ASP A 720 25.70 19.20 -1.31
C ASP A 720 24.32 19.46 -0.68
N LEU A 721 23.25 19.38 -1.47
CA LEU A 721 21.89 19.53 -0.96
C LEU A 721 21.50 18.38 -0.03
N ILE A 722 21.89 17.14 -0.37
CA ILE A 722 21.68 15.97 0.49
C ILE A 722 22.46 16.12 1.80
N ASN A 723 23.73 16.56 1.76
CA ASN A 723 24.53 16.79 2.97
C ASN A 723 23.86 17.82 3.89
N LYS A 724 23.37 18.94 3.34
CA LYS A 724 22.62 19.96 4.10
C LYS A 724 21.28 19.43 4.64
N ARG A 725 20.60 18.54 3.91
CA ARG A 725 19.39 17.87 4.41
C ARG A 725 19.72 16.96 5.58
N LEU A 726 20.75 16.11 5.46
CA LEU A 726 21.15 15.17 6.50
C LEU A 726 21.58 15.90 7.77
N ASP A 727 22.32 17.01 7.63
CA ASP A 727 22.68 17.91 8.73
C ASP A 727 21.44 18.31 9.57
N TRP A 728 20.39 18.81 8.90
CA TRP A 728 19.12 19.14 9.56
C TRP A 728 18.38 17.91 10.11
N GLU A 729 18.36 16.81 9.37
CA GLU A 729 17.63 15.59 9.74
C GLU A 729 18.18 14.95 11.03
N VAL A 730 19.50 14.97 11.24
CA VAL A 730 20.14 14.51 12.49
C VAL A 730 19.67 15.36 13.68
N VAL A 731 19.72 16.69 13.57
CA VAL A 731 19.24 17.61 14.63
C VAL A 731 17.73 17.42 14.88
N GLY A 732 16.97 17.28 13.80
CA GLY A 732 15.53 17.05 13.86
C GLY A 732 15.16 15.75 14.58
N GLU A 733 15.91 14.66 14.36
CA GLU A 733 15.67 13.36 15.00
C GLU A 733 15.99 13.38 16.51
N ILE A 734 17.04 14.08 16.92
CA ILE A 734 17.50 14.19 18.31
C ILE A 734 16.74 15.26 19.12
N GLY A 735 16.05 16.17 18.44
CA GLY A 735 15.24 17.22 19.05
C GLY A 735 13.75 17.09 18.74
N LEU A 736 13.32 17.68 17.62
CA LEU A 736 11.90 17.93 17.29
C LEU A 736 11.07 16.64 17.12
N LYS A 737 11.68 15.54 16.65
CA LYS A 737 11.00 14.29 16.27
C LYS A 737 11.11 13.18 17.33
N THR A 738 11.79 13.44 18.43
CA THR A 738 11.95 12.52 19.59
C THR A 738 10.62 11.99 20.13
N SER A 739 9.58 12.82 20.07
CA SER A 739 8.21 12.51 20.50
C SER A 739 7.34 11.78 19.47
N LEU A 740 7.87 11.39 18.31
CA LEU A 740 7.14 10.58 17.32
C LEU A 740 7.41 9.08 17.53
N GLY A 741 6.46 8.20 17.21
CA GLY A 741 6.70 6.76 17.29
C GLY A 741 7.84 6.28 16.39
N GLY A 742 8.50 5.22 16.86
CA GLY A 742 9.73 4.69 16.25
C GLY A 742 10.95 5.61 16.33
N SER A 743 10.94 6.73 17.09
CA SER A 743 12.15 7.55 17.26
C SER A 743 13.28 6.77 17.94
N LEU A 744 14.52 7.22 17.74
CA LEU A 744 15.69 6.54 18.31
C LEU A 744 15.63 6.46 19.84
N GLU A 745 15.15 7.51 20.51
CA GLU A 745 14.98 7.51 21.98
C GLU A 745 13.85 6.61 22.47
N ARG A 746 12.72 6.60 21.75
CA ARG A 746 11.58 5.76 22.15
C ARG A 746 11.89 4.28 21.97
N THR A 747 12.66 3.95 20.95
CA THR A 747 13.12 2.59 20.68
C THR A 747 14.37 2.23 21.48
N GLU A 748 14.83 3.06 22.42
CA GLU A 748 16.05 2.83 23.21
C GLU A 748 17.31 2.57 22.36
N SER A 749 17.28 3.01 21.10
CA SER A 749 18.37 2.85 20.12
C SER A 749 19.43 3.94 20.26
N CYS A 750 19.05 5.09 20.84
CA CYS A 750 19.96 6.19 21.15
C CYS A 750 19.48 6.94 22.40
N GLY A 751 20.38 7.14 23.35
CA GLY A 751 20.22 8.06 24.48
C GLY A 751 21.01 9.35 24.24
N VAL A 752 20.53 10.45 24.82
CA VAL A 752 21.14 11.78 24.64
C VAL A 752 21.41 12.37 26.01
N GLY A 753 22.68 12.65 26.27
CA GLY A 753 23.16 13.25 27.52
C GLY A 753 23.72 14.65 27.27
N VAL A 754 23.97 15.37 28.35
CA VAL A 754 24.72 16.64 28.33
C VAL A 754 26.21 16.32 28.50
N ASP A 755 27.09 17.13 27.90
CA ASP A 755 28.52 17.01 28.13
C ASP A 755 28.84 17.12 29.63
N GLU A 756 29.47 16.08 30.17
CA GLU A 756 29.74 15.94 31.61
C GLU A 756 30.69 17.03 32.13
N SER A 757 31.68 17.43 31.32
CA SER A 757 32.64 18.47 31.70
C SER A 757 31.97 19.85 31.77
N LEU A 758 31.13 20.16 30.80
CA LEU A 758 30.35 21.41 30.78
C LEU A 758 29.33 21.45 31.92
N LEU A 759 28.63 20.32 32.14
CA LEU A 759 27.63 20.20 33.20
C LEU A 759 28.26 20.39 34.59
N GLN A 760 29.37 19.72 34.87
CA GLN A 760 30.05 19.81 36.16
C GLN A 760 30.62 21.22 36.42
N THR A 761 31.19 21.86 35.39
CA THR A 761 31.68 23.24 35.51
C THR A 761 30.54 24.23 35.76
N ALA A 762 29.41 24.08 35.07
CA ALA A 762 28.22 24.90 35.30
C ALA A 762 27.63 24.69 36.71
N ILE A 763 27.62 23.45 37.21
CA ILE A 763 27.14 23.14 38.56
C ILE A 763 28.06 23.77 39.60
N ALA A 764 29.37 23.62 39.49
CA ALA A 764 30.34 24.20 40.42
C ALA A 764 30.19 25.72 40.53
N GLN A 765 30.04 26.42 39.38
CA GLN A 765 29.84 27.87 39.36
C GLN A 765 28.47 28.27 39.97
N LEU A 766 27.41 27.53 39.70
CA LEU A 766 26.08 27.82 40.25
C LEU A 766 25.97 27.50 41.75
N LEU A 767 26.71 26.52 42.26
CA LEU A 767 26.81 26.25 43.70
C LEU A 767 27.52 27.39 44.46
N GLU A 768 28.38 28.16 43.79
CA GLU A 768 28.98 29.36 44.38
C GLU A 768 28.05 30.57 44.28
N ILE A 769 27.36 30.75 43.14
CA ILE A 769 26.54 31.95 42.88
C ILE A 769 25.19 31.89 43.60
N LEU A 770 24.44 30.80 43.46
CA LEU A 770 23.04 30.74 43.88
C LEU A 770 22.85 30.89 45.41
N PRO A 771 23.65 30.25 46.28
CA PRO A 771 23.52 30.43 47.73
C PRO A 771 23.87 31.85 48.22
N ASN A 772 24.75 32.55 47.48
CA ASN A 772 25.19 33.91 47.84
C ASN A 772 24.19 34.98 47.39
N GLU A 773 23.54 34.79 46.24
CA GLU A 773 22.61 35.75 45.64
C GLU A 773 21.14 35.51 46.02
N ILE A 774 20.76 34.28 46.40
CA ILE A 774 19.38 33.90 46.72
C ILE A 774 19.31 33.32 48.14
N GLY A 775 18.71 34.08 49.06
CA GLY A 775 18.53 33.67 50.45
C GLY A 775 17.68 32.39 50.61
N GLY A 776 18.14 31.47 51.46
CA GLY A 776 17.49 30.18 51.72
C GLY A 776 17.98 29.01 50.85
N LEU A 777 19.02 29.21 50.02
CA LEU A 777 19.68 28.15 49.24
C LEU A 777 21.05 27.74 49.81
N GLU A 778 21.34 28.02 51.07
CA GLU A 778 22.64 27.74 51.71
C GLU A 778 22.95 26.25 51.81
N THR A 779 21.92 25.41 51.79
CA THR A 779 22.02 23.94 51.85
C THR A 779 21.86 23.26 50.49
N LEU A 780 21.86 24.04 49.39
CA LEU A 780 21.68 23.52 48.04
C LEU A 780 22.74 22.45 47.71
N THR A 781 22.29 21.31 47.20
CA THR A 781 23.17 20.18 46.86
C THR A 781 23.50 20.16 45.37
N GLU A 782 24.70 19.65 45.04
CA GLU A 782 25.13 19.37 43.66
C GLU A 782 24.07 18.54 42.91
N HIS A 783 23.55 17.50 43.57
CA HIS A 783 22.56 16.59 43.00
C HIS A 783 21.26 17.28 42.59
N THR A 784 20.70 18.17 43.43
CA THR A 784 19.47 18.92 43.07
C THR A 784 19.71 19.83 41.88
N LEU A 785 20.88 20.48 41.81
CA LEU A 785 21.22 21.38 40.71
C LEU A 785 21.46 20.61 39.40
N GLN A 786 22.07 19.44 39.48
CA GLN A 786 22.21 18.52 38.35
C GLN A 786 20.82 18.08 37.81
N GLN A 787 19.90 17.69 38.70
CA GLN A 787 18.51 17.39 38.33
C GLN A 787 17.83 18.59 37.65
N PHE A 788 18.00 19.79 38.21
CA PHE A 788 17.43 21.01 37.64
C PHE A 788 17.87 21.25 36.19
N ILE A 789 19.19 21.22 35.93
CA ILE A 789 19.76 21.47 34.61
C ILE A 789 19.37 20.36 33.62
N LEU A 790 19.47 19.09 34.01
CA LEU A 790 19.12 17.96 33.14
C LEU A 790 17.65 18.00 32.72
N GLY A 791 16.74 18.27 33.67
CA GLY A 791 15.31 18.41 33.37
C GLY A 791 15.01 19.59 32.45
N PHE A 792 15.73 20.70 32.64
CA PHE A 792 15.61 21.91 31.83
C PHE A 792 16.09 21.69 30.38
N VAL A 793 17.25 21.08 30.19
CA VAL A 793 17.78 20.72 28.87
C VAL A 793 16.87 19.70 28.18
N TYR A 794 16.46 18.64 28.90
CA TYR A 794 15.61 17.59 28.33
C TYR A 794 14.28 18.16 27.82
N HIS A 795 13.61 19.01 28.60
CA HIS A 795 12.32 19.60 28.23
C HIS A 795 12.40 20.48 26.97
N LEU A 796 13.45 21.30 26.86
CA LEU A 796 13.63 22.17 25.70
C LEU A 796 14.03 21.37 24.45
N ARG A 797 14.92 20.38 24.61
CA ARG A 797 15.38 19.48 23.54
C ARG A 797 14.22 18.73 22.88
N GLN A 798 13.30 18.18 23.68
CA GLN A 798 12.11 17.45 23.19
C GLN A 798 11.16 18.33 22.35
N ARG A 799 11.29 19.66 22.42
CA ARG A 799 10.55 20.62 21.57
C ARG A 799 11.38 21.15 20.40
N GLY A 800 12.55 20.55 20.15
CA GLY A 800 13.46 20.95 19.08
C GLY A 800 14.21 22.24 19.35
N GLY A 801 14.35 22.69 20.61
CA GLY A 801 15.08 23.92 20.97
C GLY A 801 16.61 23.81 20.89
N ILE A 802 17.12 23.11 19.87
CA ILE A 802 18.54 22.97 19.55
C ILE A 802 18.88 24.02 18.50
N ILE A 803 19.91 24.83 18.75
CA ILE A 803 20.30 25.91 17.84
C ILE A 803 20.96 25.33 16.60
N HIS A 804 20.46 25.73 15.44
CA HIS A 804 21.01 25.36 14.13
C HIS A 804 21.12 26.60 13.22
N SER A 805 22.07 26.62 12.29
CA SER A 805 22.31 27.74 11.36
C SER A 805 21.02 28.16 10.60
N VAL A 806 20.22 27.19 10.15
CA VAL A 806 18.94 27.45 9.45
C VAL A 806 17.84 28.04 10.36
N THR A 807 17.95 27.85 11.69
CA THR A 807 16.96 28.33 12.65
C THR A 807 17.25 29.74 13.17
N GLU A 808 18.43 30.30 12.92
CA GLU A 808 18.81 31.64 13.41
C GLU A 808 17.89 32.74 12.89
N SER A 809 17.57 32.71 11.59
CA SER A 809 16.63 33.64 10.97
C SER A 809 15.21 33.47 11.53
N TYR A 810 14.82 32.23 11.87
CA TYR A 810 13.55 31.93 12.51
C TYR A 810 13.47 32.46 13.96
N ILE A 811 14.56 32.34 14.70
CA ILE A 811 14.69 32.87 16.08
C ILE A 811 14.65 34.40 16.08
N THR A 812 15.52 35.04 15.30
CA THR A 812 15.67 36.51 15.26
C THR A 812 14.40 37.22 14.78
N SER A 813 13.66 36.63 13.84
CA SER A 813 12.35 37.14 13.38
C SER A 813 11.21 36.97 14.39
N GLY A 814 11.41 36.26 15.50
CA GLY A 814 10.38 35.99 16.51
C GLY A 814 9.39 34.91 16.09
N GLY A 815 9.87 33.84 15.43
CA GLY A 815 9.08 32.65 15.13
C GLY A 815 8.40 32.64 13.76
N ASN A 816 8.92 33.37 12.76
CA ASN A 816 8.35 33.38 11.41
C ASN A 816 8.68 32.10 10.62
N THR A 817 7.71 31.20 10.49
CA THR A 817 7.89 29.88 9.84
C THR A 817 8.24 29.94 8.37
N PHE A 818 7.94 31.04 7.67
CA PHE A 818 8.31 31.20 6.25
C PHE A 818 9.83 31.12 6.04
N LEU A 819 10.62 31.60 7.01
CA LEU A 819 12.07 31.61 6.90
C LEU A 819 12.69 30.21 6.99
N LEU A 820 12.00 29.25 7.65
CA LEU A 820 12.43 27.85 7.68
C LEU A 820 12.22 27.15 6.33
N GLN A 821 11.34 27.67 5.47
CA GLN A 821 11.00 27.06 4.18
C GLN A 821 11.79 27.63 3.00
N ARG A 822 12.56 28.71 3.22
CA ARG A 822 13.32 29.38 2.16
C ARG A 822 14.43 28.50 1.55
N PRO A 823 15.22 27.73 2.32
CA PRO A 823 16.25 26.86 1.75
C PRO A 823 15.63 25.66 1.03
N LEU A 824 16.13 25.32 -0.16
CA LEU A 824 15.59 24.23 -1.01
C LEU A 824 15.64 22.85 -0.34
N PHE A 825 16.60 22.60 0.54
CA PHE A 825 16.76 21.32 1.23
C PHE A 825 15.85 21.19 2.47
N MET A 826 15.22 22.26 2.94
CA MET A 826 14.43 22.20 4.19
C MET A 826 13.07 21.54 3.96
N PRO A 827 12.59 20.71 4.92
CA PRO A 827 11.25 20.13 4.82
C PRO A 827 10.17 21.21 4.96
N GLY A 828 8.97 20.93 4.44
CA GLY A 828 7.84 21.86 4.52
C GLY A 828 7.30 22.07 5.95
N PHE A 829 7.22 23.33 6.41
CA PHE A 829 6.67 23.71 7.73
C PHE A 829 5.30 24.40 7.62
N GLY A 830 4.21 23.64 7.43
CA GLY A 830 2.86 24.22 7.40
C GLY A 830 2.40 24.88 8.72
N PRO A 831 1.27 25.65 8.73
CA PRO A 831 0.81 26.41 9.89
C PRO A 831 0.58 25.58 11.17
N ALA A 832 0.17 24.32 11.01
CA ALA A 832 -0.13 23.36 12.08
C ALA A 832 1.01 22.36 12.34
N SER A 833 2.15 22.49 11.65
CA SER A 833 3.30 21.62 11.87
C SER A 833 3.96 21.90 13.21
N LEU A 834 4.61 20.88 13.78
CA LEU A 834 5.51 21.06 14.91
C LEU A 834 6.70 21.91 14.44
N THR A 835 7.00 22.98 15.17
CA THR A 835 8.11 23.89 14.89
C THR A 835 9.06 23.90 16.08
N PRO A 836 10.38 24.09 15.87
CA PRO A 836 11.33 24.29 16.96
C PRO A 836 10.85 25.37 17.94
N THR A 837 10.84 25.06 19.23
CA THR A 837 10.44 25.99 20.30
C THR A 837 11.65 26.29 21.19
N TYR A 838 11.87 27.57 21.45
CA TYR A 838 12.96 28.09 22.27
C TYR A 838 12.42 28.77 23.53
N PHE A 839 13.26 28.98 24.55
CA PHE A 839 12.88 29.76 25.72
C PHE A 839 12.97 31.25 25.43
N SER A 840 12.03 32.03 25.95
CA SER A 840 12.03 33.49 25.83
C SER A 840 11.70 34.20 27.14
N ASN A 841 12.24 35.40 27.32
CA ASN A 841 11.94 36.22 28.50
C ASN A 841 10.57 36.92 28.41
N TYR A 842 10.10 37.19 27.19
CA TYR A 842 8.77 37.74 26.92
C TYR A 842 7.96 36.81 26.04
N THR A 843 6.65 37.06 25.95
CA THR A 843 5.74 36.29 25.08
C THR A 843 6.11 36.50 23.61
N VAL A 844 6.73 35.47 23.02
CA VAL A 844 7.04 35.40 21.60
C VAL A 844 6.18 34.29 20.96
N PRO A 845 5.53 34.53 19.81
CA PRO A 845 4.73 33.51 19.15
C PRO A 845 5.53 32.22 18.91
N ARG A 846 4.95 31.07 19.27
CA ARG A 846 5.53 29.71 19.12
C ARG A 846 6.72 29.37 20.04
N PHE A 847 7.20 30.32 20.82
CA PHE A 847 8.24 30.10 21.84
C PHE A 847 7.63 29.95 23.23
N GLU A 848 8.40 29.36 24.14
CA GLU A 848 7.97 29.09 25.50
C GLU A 848 8.50 30.20 26.42
N THR A 849 7.59 30.92 27.07
CA THR A 849 7.98 31.99 27.99
C THR A 849 8.34 31.40 29.36
N LEU A 850 9.48 31.80 29.92
CA LEU A 850 9.97 31.26 31.19
C LEU A 850 9.12 31.67 32.38
N LEU A 851 8.73 32.94 32.47
CA LEU A 851 7.99 33.49 33.60
C LEU A 851 6.68 34.11 33.12
N ARG A 852 5.67 34.10 33.99
CA ARG A 852 4.31 34.50 33.62
C ARG A 852 4.21 35.93 33.09
N THR A 853 3.29 36.11 32.14
CA THR A 853 2.63 37.39 31.81
C THR A 853 1.11 37.32 32.02
N SER A 854 0.59 36.20 32.54
CA SER A 854 -0.85 35.89 32.71
C SER A 854 -1.16 35.14 34.02
N GLU A 855 -2.43 34.83 34.30
CA GLU A 855 -2.87 34.15 35.54
C GLU A 855 -2.40 32.68 35.68
N LYS A 856 -1.89 32.03 34.62
CA LYS A 856 -1.43 30.63 34.66
C LYS A 856 0.08 30.54 34.80
N SER A 857 0.54 29.65 35.67
CA SER A 857 1.97 29.34 35.83
C SER A 857 2.56 28.68 34.58
N THR A 858 3.80 29.04 34.25
CA THR A 858 4.55 28.41 33.16
C THR A 858 5.11 27.04 33.59
N TRP A 859 5.58 26.26 32.61
CA TRP A 859 6.29 25.01 32.93
C TRP A 859 7.54 25.28 33.76
N ALA A 860 8.33 26.30 33.41
CA ALA A 860 9.57 26.62 34.12
C ALA A 860 9.28 27.00 35.58
N GLU A 861 8.30 27.86 35.85
CA GLU A 861 7.90 28.18 37.24
C GLU A 861 7.57 26.92 38.04
N THR A 862 6.79 26.00 37.44
CA THR A 862 6.43 24.74 38.09
C THR A 862 7.64 23.83 38.31
N TRP A 863 8.59 23.80 37.37
CA TRP A 863 9.82 23.02 37.49
C TRP A 863 10.73 23.55 38.60
N GLY A 864 10.89 24.88 38.68
CA GLY A 864 11.61 25.54 39.77
C GLY A 864 10.98 25.22 41.14
N PHE A 865 9.65 25.25 41.24
CA PHE A 865 8.96 24.91 42.51
C PHE A 865 9.25 23.48 42.98
N LYS A 866 9.18 22.49 42.09
CA LYS A 866 9.36 21.09 42.49
C LYS A 866 10.71 20.80 43.13
N LEU A 867 11.76 21.50 42.70
CA LEU A 867 13.12 21.24 43.17
C LEU A 867 13.55 22.17 44.31
N PHE A 868 13.11 23.44 44.30
CA PHE A 868 13.63 24.44 45.23
C PHE A 868 12.67 24.82 46.36
N MET A 869 11.39 24.43 46.30
CA MET A 869 10.40 24.79 47.33
C MET A 869 10.72 24.19 48.71
N SER A 870 11.39 23.03 48.75
CA SER A 870 11.84 22.39 50.00
C SER A 870 12.99 23.13 50.68
N TYR A 871 13.79 23.88 49.91
CA TYR A 871 14.92 24.67 50.43
C TYR A 871 14.46 26.03 50.96
N SER A 872 13.64 26.75 50.18
CA SER A 872 13.14 28.07 50.57
C SER A 872 11.71 28.31 50.07
N PRO A 873 10.73 28.52 50.97
CA PRO A 873 9.38 28.96 50.58
C PRO A 873 9.36 30.31 49.84
N LEU A 874 10.41 31.13 50.00
CA LEU A 874 10.57 32.45 49.34
C LEU A 874 11.03 32.34 47.88
N ILE A 875 11.32 31.13 47.40
CA ILE A 875 11.77 30.91 46.01
C ILE A 875 10.75 31.45 44.99
N ILE A 876 9.46 31.51 45.35
CA ILE A 876 8.39 32.04 44.51
C ILE A 876 8.66 33.46 44.03
N SER A 877 9.18 34.32 44.91
CA SER A 877 9.54 35.69 44.57
C SER A 877 10.91 35.85 43.89
N GLN A 878 11.73 34.78 43.88
CA GLN A 878 13.13 34.81 43.43
C GLN A 878 13.36 33.99 42.15
N LEU A 879 12.32 33.40 41.55
CA LEU A 879 12.44 32.60 40.33
C LEU A 879 13.06 33.38 39.16
N GLU A 880 12.79 34.68 39.05
CA GLU A 880 13.38 35.51 37.99
C GLU A 880 14.90 35.55 38.09
N ASN A 881 15.42 35.84 39.29
CA ASN A 881 16.84 35.85 39.58
C ASN A 881 17.46 34.45 39.40
N LEU A 882 16.78 33.40 39.86
CA LEU A 882 17.23 32.01 39.69
C LEU A 882 17.43 31.68 38.20
N TYR A 883 16.44 31.95 37.36
CA TYR A 883 16.53 31.65 35.92
C TYR A 883 17.52 32.55 35.20
N GLU A 884 17.60 33.84 35.54
CA GLU A 884 18.57 34.76 34.93
C GLU A 884 20.01 34.34 35.22
N LEU A 885 20.34 34.05 36.49
CA LEU A 885 21.66 33.58 36.89
C LEU A 885 21.99 32.23 36.26
N THR A 886 21.05 31.27 36.30
CA THR A 886 21.24 29.95 35.69
C THR A 886 21.48 30.07 34.18
N LEU A 887 20.64 30.80 33.45
CA LEU A 887 20.78 30.94 31.99
C LEU A 887 22.06 31.70 31.62
N LYS A 888 22.46 32.70 32.41
CA LYS A 888 23.74 33.40 32.20
C LYS A 888 24.91 32.42 32.32
N THR A 889 24.97 31.64 33.39
CA THR A 889 26.02 30.63 33.58
C THR A 889 25.99 29.56 32.49
N LEU A 890 24.81 29.05 32.11
CA LEU A 890 24.70 28.05 31.04
C LEU A 890 25.14 28.59 29.66
N VAL A 891 24.98 29.90 29.42
CA VAL A 891 25.51 30.56 28.21
C VAL A 891 27.03 30.75 28.28
N GLU A 892 27.57 31.17 29.44
CA GLU A 892 29.01 31.31 29.66
C GLU A 892 29.76 29.97 29.49
N GLN A 893 29.16 28.88 29.97
CA GLN A 893 29.72 27.52 29.87
C GLN A 893 29.44 26.84 28.52
N GLY A 894 28.77 27.50 27.58
CA GLY A 894 28.52 26.95 26.24
C GLY A 894 27.46 25.86 26.15
N ILE A 895 26.63 25.65 27.18
CA ILE A 895 25.48 24.72 27.12
C ILE A 895 24.32 25.36 26.35
N PHE A 896 24.10 26.66 26.55
CA PHE A 896 23.09 27.45 25.87
C PHE A 896 23.73 28.56 25.04
N GLN A 897 22.96 29.12 24.11
CA GLN A 897 23.31 30.35 23.42
C GLN A 897 22.08 31.25 23.36
N ALA A 898 22.32 32.56 23.47
CA ALA A 898 21.31 33.59 23.52
C ALA A 898 21.27 34.40 22.22
N TYR A 899 20.06 34.68 21.73
CA TYR A 899 19.78 35.56 20.61
C TYR A 899 18.86 36.69 21.03
N SER A 900 18.91 37.80 20.30
CA SER A 900 17.94 38.89 20.43
C SER A 900 17.01 38.89 19.22
N THR A 901 15.71 38.93 19.48
CA THR A 901 14.70 39.09 18.42
C THR A 901 14.65 40.54 17.93
N ASN A 902 14.06 40.77 16.75
CA ASN A 902 13.78 42.11 16.22
C ASN A 902 12.93 42.99 17.18
N LYS A 903 12.19 42.36 18.10
CA LYS A 903 11.40 43.02 19.14
C LYS A 903 12.13 43.13 20.49
N LYS A 904 13.47 42.96 20.50
CA LYS A 904 14.35 43.01 21.68
C LYS A 904 14.08 41.96 22.78
N ALA A 905 13.27 40.94 22.51
CA ALA A 905 13.16 39.79 23.41
C ALA A 905 14.42 38.92 23.34
N LYS A 906 14.93 38.46 24.50
CA LYS A 906 16.02 37.50 24.61
C LYS A 906 15.46 36.09 24.44
N VAL A 907 16.11 35.28 23.62
CA VAL A 907 15.73 33.90 23.33
C VAL A 907 16.92 32.98 23.56
N TRP A 908 16.70 31.84 24.21
CA TRP A 908 17.75 30.86 24.55
C TRP A 908 17.46 29.50 23.93
N GLY A 909 18.50 28.87 23.39
CA GLY A 909 18.47 27.50 22.87
C GLY A 909 19.72 26.73 23.25
N ILE A 910 19.68 25.41 23.07
CA ILE A 910 20.78 24.50 23.42
C ILE A 910 21.84 24.52 22.32
N GLN A 911 23.12 24.61 22.70
CA GLN A 911 24.23 24.44 21.78
C GLN A 911 24.42 22.97 21.43
N GLN A 912 24.87 22.72 20.20
CA GLN A 912 24.98 21.36 19.67
C GLN A 912 26.19 20.62 20.25
N SER A 913 27.29 21.34 20.49
CA SER A 913 28.50 20.84 21.17
C SER A 913 28.21 20.30 22.58
N ALA A 914 27.16 20.81 23.24
CA ALA A 914 26.79 20.42 24.60
C ALA A 914 25.99 19.10 24.69
N LEU A 915 25.55 18.54 23.56
CA LEU A 915 24.78 17.30 23.51
C LEU A 915 25.65 16.14 23.04
N ARG A 916 25.64 15.03 23.79
CA ARG A 916 26.35 13.80 23.46
C ARG A 916 25.39 12.64 23.25
N LEU A 917 25.66 11.81 22.23
CA LEU A 917 24.81 10.67 21.87
C LEU A 917 25.44 9.35 22.31
N TYR A 918 24.60 8.41 22.75
CA TYR A 918 25.00 7.10 23.27
C TYR A 918 24.11 6.01 22.67
N THR A 919 24.69 4.87 22.28
CA THR A 919 23.96 3.69 21.76
C THR A 919 23.28 2.87 22.87
N GLU A 920 23.63 3.15 24.12
CA GLU A 920 23.01 2.59 25.31
C GLU A 920 22.11 3.63 25.96
N SER A 921 20.91 3.19 26.32
CA SER A 921 19.92 4.04 27.00
C SER A 921 18.94 3.17 27.78
N GLN A 922 18.34 3.75 28.82
CA GLN A 922 17.36 3.10 29.67
C GLN A 922 16.12 4.00 29.81
N THR A 923 14.94 3.40 29.67
CA THR A 923 13.69 4.12 29.93
C THR A 923 13.38 4.15 31.43
N LEU A 924 13.10 5.35 31.95
CA LEU A 924 12.51 5.54 33.27
C LEU A 924 11.02 5.87 33.14
N LYS A 925 10.24 5.46 34.12
CA LYS A 925 8.80 5.72 34.23
C LYS A 925 8.50 6.42 35.54
N CYS A 926 7.63 7.43 35.48
CA CYS A 926 7.09 8.04 36.68
C CYS A 926 6.14 7.05 37.38
N ASP A 927 6.40 6.78 38.64
CA ASP A 927 5.62 5.92 39.53
C ASP A 927 4.13 6.33 39.65
N HIS A 928 3.84 7.60 39.43
CA HIS A 928 2.53 8.19 39.59
C HIS A 928 1.74 8.33 38.28
N CYS A 929 2.22 9.17 37.36
CA CYS A 929 1.48 9.53 36.14
C CYS A 929 1.86 8.72 34.90
N GLY A 930 2.79 7.76 35.04
CA GLY A 930 3.26 6.88 33.97
C GLY A 930 4.04 7.58 32.84
N HIS A 931 4.43 8.85 33.01
CA HIS A 931 5.30 9.54 32.04
C HIS A 931 6.62 8.80 31.88
N ARG A 932 7.13 8.70 30.65
CA ARG A 932 8.39 8.01 30.37
C ARG A 932 9.43 9.00 29.85
N VAL A 933 10.67 8.78 30.26
CA VAL A 933 11.86 9.51 29.79
C VAL A 933 12.95 8.50 29.47
N THR A 934 13.81 8.82 28.51
CA THR A 934 14.97 7.99 28.16
C THR A 934 16.22 8.70 28.66
N ALA A 935 17.04 8.01 29.45
CA ALA A 935 18.30 8.54 29.97
C ALA A 935 19.49 7.69 29.52
N THR A 936 20.66 8.30 29.51
CA THR A 936 21.92 7.58 29.28
C THR A 936 22.32 6.82 30.55
N PRO A 937 23.09 5.71 30.45
CA PRO A 937 23.56 4.98 31.62
C PRO A 937 24.30 5.84 32.66
N LYS A 938 25.00 6.89 32.21
CA LYS A 938 25.70 7.84 33.08
C LYS A 938 24.76 8.72 33.89
N ASP A 939 23.66 9.16 33.28
CA ASP A 939 22.70 10.06 33.94
C ASP A 939 21.70 9.30 34.83
N LEU A 940 21.65 7.96 34.76
CA LEU A 940 20.63 7.14 35.42
C LEU A 940 20.51 7.42 36.91
N SER A 941 21.63 7.53 37.62
CA SER A 941 21.63 7.79 39.07
C SER A 941 20.98 9.12 39.43
N THR A 942 21.12 10.13 38.57
CA THR A 942 20.55 11.47 38.77
C THR A 942 19.05 11.50 38.41
N TRP A 943 18.65 10.74 37.39
CA TRP A 943 17.25 10.60 36.99
C TRP A 943 16.44 9.76 37.99
N GLU A 944 17.07 8.82 38.69
CA GLU A 944 16.41 8.01 39.70
C GLU A 944 15.90 8.91 40.85
N LYS A 945 14.62 8.77 41.21
CA LYS A 945 13.91 9.63 42.17
C LYS A 945 13.85 11.12 41.78
N MET A 946 14.14 11.48 40.54
CA MET A 946 13.95 12.84 40.05
C MET A 946 12.44 13.16 39.96
N PRO A 947 11.99 14.37 40.38
CA PRO A 947 10.60 14.78 40.23
C PRO A 947 10.14 14.74 38.77
N CYS A 948 8.89 14.34 38.54
CA CYS A 948 8.35 14.22 37.19
C CYS A 948 8.32 15.57 36.45
N LEU A 949 8.74 15.57 35.17
CA LEU A 949 8.77 16.77 34.33
C LEU A 949 7.37 17.33 33.98
N ARG A 950 6.29 16.58 34.20
CA ARG A 950 4.92 17.07 33.95
C ARG A 950 4.51 18.07 35.02
N PRO A 951 4.04 19.29 34.68
CA PRO A 951 3.71 20.33 35.66
C PRO A 951 2.88 19.82 36.84
N LEU A 952 1.76 19.13 36.56
CA LEU A 952 0.75 18.73 37.55
C LEU A 952 1.03 17.40 38.28
N CYS A 953 2.16 16.75 38.07
CA CYS A 953 2.45 15.44 38.68
C CYS A 953 3.51 15.54 39.79
N GLN A 954 3.21 15.01 40.96
CA GLN A 954 4.12 15.00 42.13
C GLN A 954 4.91 13.67 42.27
N GLY A 955 4.83 12.79 41.28
CA GLY A 955 5.58 11.52 41.27
C GLY A 955 7.04 11.67 40.88
N HIS A 956 7.76 10.56 40.96
CA HIS A 956 9.20 10.49 40.71
C HIS A 956 9.53 9.40 39.68
N TYR A 957 10.64 9.58 38.96
CA TYR A 957 11.09 8.59 37.98
C TYR A 957 11.76 7.39 38.63
N GLN A 958 11.43 6.20 38.12
CA GLN A 958 12.00 4.93 38.49
C GLN A 958 12.38 4.15 37.24
N THR A 959 13.48 3.42 37.30
CA THR A 959 13.94 2.57 36.20
C THR A 959 12.92 1.46 35.95
N VAL A 960 12.57 1.25 34.68
CA VAL A 960 11.74 0.13 34.26
C VAL A 960 12.63 -0.86 33.51
N PRO A 961 12.45 -2.17 33.71
CA PRO A 961 13.11 -3.16 32.88
C PRO A 961 12.85 -2.83 31.41
N SER A 962 13.91 -2.84 30.59
CA SER A 962 13.72 -2.71 29.15
C SER A 962 12.78 -3.84 28.70
N PRO A 963 11.75 -3.54 27.89
CA PRO A 963 10.86 -4.57 27.38
C PRO A 963 11.69 -5.60 26.62
N SER A 964 11.55 -6.87 26.97
CA SER A 964 12.16 -7.99 26.26
C SER A 964 11.72 -7.95 24.79
N GLY A 965 12.65 -7.74 23.85
CA GLY A 965 12.36 -7.80 22.41
C GLY A 965 12.03 -6.46 21.73
N ASN A 966 12.84 -5.42 21.94
CA ASN A 966 12.74 -4.16 21.21
C ASN A 966 13.21 -4.35 19.74
N PHE A 967 12.28 -4.80 18.90
CA PHE A 967 12.54 -5.18 17.51
C PHE A 967 13.12 -4.01 16.72
N TYR A 968 12.59 -2.79 16.89
CA TYR A 968 13.11 -1.62 16.19
C TYR A 968 14.57 -1.32 16.52
N ARG A 969 15.01 -1.56 17.76
CA ARG A 969 16.44 -1.45 18.10
C ARG A 969 17.26 -2.45 17.30
N SER A 970 16.82 -3.70 17.17
CA SER A 970 17.49 -4.69 16.31
C SER A 970 17.44 -4.30 14.83
N LEU A 971 16.31 -3.76 14.36
CA LEU A 971 16.12 -3.31 12.98
C LEU A 971 17.08 -2.16 12.64
N TYR A 972 17.20 -1.16 13.51
CA TYR A 972 18.06 -0.01 13.26
C TYR A 972 19.54 -0.35 13.34
N THR A 973 19.91 -1.32 14.18
CA THR A 973 21.31 -1.74 14.36
C THR A 973 21.79 -2.72 13.29
N LYS A 974 20.93 -3.65 12.84
CA LYS A 974 21.32 -4.75 11.93
C LYS A 974 20.63 -4.73 10.57
N GLY A 975 19.64 -3.86 10.37
CA GLY A 975 18.82 -3.84 9.17
C GLY A 975 19.56 -3.32 7.94
N THR A 976 19.17 -3.85 6.78
CA THR A 976 19.73 -3.44 5.48
C THR A 976 19.29 -2.00 5.14
N LEU A 977 20.25 -1.16 4.71
CA LEU A 977 19.96 0.19 4.25
C LEU A 977 19.57 0.18 2.76
N TRP A 978 18.27 0.06 2.52
CA TRP A 978 17.68 0.16 1.19
C TRP A 978 16.57 1.23 1.16
N ARG A 979 16.65 2.18 0.23
CA ARG A 979 15.63 3.20 0.02
C ARG A 979 14.50 2.63 -0.83
N ILE A 980 13.26 2.96 -0.47
CA ILE A 980 12.08 2.55 -1.23
C ILE A 980 11.69 3.69 -2.16
N PHE A 981 11.69 3.46 -3.46
CA PHE A 981 11.16 4.37 -4.47
C PHE A 981 9.83 3.80 -4.96
N ALA A 982 8.74 4.44 -4.55
CA ALA A 982 7.40 3.95 -4.82
C ALA A 982 6.77 4.73 -5.96
N ARG A 983 6.19 4.01 -6.92
CA ARG A 983 5.47 4.60 -8.05
C ARG A 983 4.08 4.01 -8.17
N GLU A 984 3.13 4.83 -8.61
CA GLU A 984 1.80 4.31 -8.94
C GLU A 984 1.85 3.52 -10.24
N HIS A 985 0.98 2.51 -10.37
CA HIS A 985 0.81 1.78 -11.61
C HIS A 985 -0.68 1.60 -11.90
N THR A 986 -1.28 2.57 -12.58
CA THR A 986 -2.73 2.67 -12.77
C THR A 986 -3.10 2.84 -14.24
N SER A 987 -4.38 2.64 -14.58
CA SER A 987 -4.85 2.81 -15.96
C SER A 987 -4.94 4.28 -16.39
N LEU A 988 -4.68 5.23 -15.48
CA LEU A 988 -4.64 6.67 -15.77
C LEU A 988 -3.26 7.13 -16.25
N LEU A 989 -2.22 6.35 -16.04
CA LEU A 989 -0.89 6.67 -16.57
C LEU A 989 -0.89 6.56 -18.09
N ASP A 990 -0.22 7.51 -18.74
CA ASP A 990 0.06 7.45 -20.15
C ASP A 990 0.89 6.19 -20.48
N ARG A 991 0.67 5.64 -21.67
CA ARG A 991 1.30 4.38 -22.09
C ARG A 991 2.84 4.44 -22.02
N GLU A 992 3.44 5.53 -22.48
CA GLU A 992 4.91 5.72 -22.49
C GLU A 992 5.47 5.69 -21.06
N VAL A 993 4.86 6.44 -20.13
CA VAL A 993 5.26 6.50 -18.72
C VAL A 993 5.11 5.13 -18.05
N ARG A 994 4.04 4.40 -18.37
CA ARG A 994 3.80 3.08 -17.80
C ARG A 994 4.82 2.05 -18.30
N GLU A 995 5.09 2.00 -19.61
CA GLU A 995 6.06 1.07 -20.21
C GLU A 995 7.48 1.35 -19.72
N GLU A 996 7.85 2.62 -19.54
CA GLU A 996 9.13 3.02 -18.94
C GLU A 996 9.21 2.54 -17.48
N LEU A 997 8.17 2.76 -16.69
CA LEU A 997 8.12 2.32 -15.29
C LEU A 997 8.19 0.79 -15.15
N GLU A 998 7.45 0.05 -15.98
CA GLU A 998 7.51 -1.42 -16.06
C GLU A 998 8.94 -1.87 -16.37
N THR A 999 9.58 -1.27 -17.37
CA THR A 999 10.96 -1.60 -17.76
C THR A 999 11.94 -1.32 -16.60
N GLN A 1000 11.87 -0.14 -15.99
CA GLN A 1000 12.72 0.22 -14.85
C GLN A 1000 12.50 -0.72 -13.66
N PHE A 1001 11.28 -1.15 -13.39
CA PHE A 1001 11.00 -2.09 -12.30
C PHE A 1001 11.51 -3.51 -12.60
N ILE A 1002 11.41 -3.97 -13.86
CA ILE A 1002 11.85 -5.31 -14.28
C ILE A 1002 13.37 -5.39 -14.31
N THR A 1003 14.02 -4.52 -15.07
CA THR A 1003 15.46 -4.60 -15.38
C THR A 1003 16.32 -3.69 -14.49
N GLY A 1004 15.71 -2.83 -13.68
CA GLY A 1004 16.41 -1.89 -12.83
C GLY A 1004 17.35 -2.58 -11.86
N GLN A 1005 18.57 -2.06 -11.79
CA GLN A 1005 19.63 -2.52 -10.89
C GLN A 1005 20.18 -1.39 -10.02
N ARG A 1006 19.83 -0.13 -10.33
CA ARG A 1006 20.31 1.03 -9.59
C ARG A 1006 19.47 1.20 -8.33
N ARG A 1007 20.09 1.70 -7.25
CA ARG A 1007 19.37 2.02 -6.02
C ARG A 1007 18.30 3.10 -6.20
N SER A 1008 18.41 3.92 -7.24
CA SER A 1008 17.45 4.97 -7.62
C SER A 1008 16.27 4.46 -8.45
N ASP A 1009 16.30 3.20 -8.91
CA ASP A 1009 15.23 2.65 -9.74
C ASP A 1009 13.98 2.34 -8.87
N PRO A 1010 12.77 2.47 -9.43
CA PRO A 1010 11.53 2.11 -8.74
C PRO A 1010 11.56 0.66 -8.27
N ASN A 1011 11.29 0.45 -6.99
CA ASN A 1011 11.33 -0.88 -6.38
C ASN A 1011 10.05 -1.24 -5.63
N LEU A 1012 9.08 -0.31 -5.55
CA LEU A 1012 7.73 -0.57 -5.08
C LEU A 1012 6.71 -0.04 -6.08
N LEU A 1013 5.79 -0.90 -6.55
CA LEU A 1013 4.65 -0.47 -7.35
C LEU A 1013 3.35 -0.50 -6.53
N SER A 1014 2.65 0.63 -6.49
CA SER A 1014 1.29 0.72 -5.95
C SER A 1014 0.29 0.62 -7.10
N ALA A 1015 -0.29 -0.55 -7.26
CA ALA A 1015 -1.08 -0.92 -8.43
C ALA A 1015 -2.56 -1.15 -8.09
N THR A 1016 -3.41 -1.05 -9.12
CA THR A 1016 -4.80 -1.51 -9.07
C THR A 1016 -4.92 -2.88 -9.73
N SER A 1017 -6.10 -3.22 -10.29
CA SER A 1017 -6.27 -4.43 -11.11
C SER A 1017 -5.42 -4.45 -12.38
N THR A 1018 -4.68 -3.38 -12.70
CA THR A 1018 -3.78 -3.31 -13.87
C THR A 1018 -2.69 -4.37 -13.84
N LEU A 1019 -2.12 -4.68 -12.66
CA LEU A 1019 -1.09 -5.72 -12.49
C LEU A 1019 -1.66 -7.04 -11.93
N GLU A 1020 -2.98 -7.13 -11.81
CA GLU A 1020 -3.65 -8.37 -11.43
C GLU A 1020 -3.62 -9.39 -12.57
N MET A 1021 -3.65 -8.90 -13.82
CA MET A 1021 -3.68 -9.67 -15.06
C MET A 1021 -2.28 -9.93 -15.64
N GLY A 1022 -2.18 -10.92 -16.54
CA GLY A 1022 -0.98 -11.65 -17.02
C GLY A 1022 0.28 -10.89 -17.50
N ILE A 1023 0.40 -9.58 -17.27
CA ILE A 1023 1.58 -8.77 -17.60
C ILE A 1023 2.81 -9.34 -16.88
N ASP A 1024 3.92 -9.44 -17.61
CA ASP A 1024 5.20 -9.77 -17.01
C ASP A 1024 5.80 -8.56 -16.32
N ILE A 1025 6.13 -8.74 -15.04
CA ILE A 1025 6.72 -7.74 -14.14
C ILE A 1025 8.09 -8.21 -13.63
N GLY A 1026 8.62 -9.28 -14.22
CA GLY A 1026 9.85 -9.92 -13.83
C GLY A 1026 9.72 -10.73 -12.54
N ASP A 1027 10.87 -10.93 -11.91
CA ASP A 1027 11.02 -11.63 -10.65
C ASP A 1027 10.42 -10.82 -9.49
N LEU A 1028 9.48 -11.44 -8.77
CA LEU A 1028 8.86 -10.88 -7.58
C LEU A 1028 8.67 -11.96 -6.51
N SER A 1029 9.13 -11.68 -5.30
CA SER A 1029 9.02 -12.59 -4.15
C SER A 1029 7.95 -12.16 -3.14
N SER A 1030 7.55 -10.89 -3.13
CA SER A 1030 6.62 -10.33 -2.14
C SER A 1030 5.45 -9.56 -2.75
N VAL A 1031 4.25 -9.75 -2.18
CA VAL A 1031 3.03 -8.99 -2.51
C VAL A 1031 2.31 -8.54 -1.24
N LEU A 1032 1.83 -7.29 -1.23
CA LEU A 1032 1.00 -6.74 -0.16
C LEU A 1032 -0.37 -6.31 -0.69
N LEU A 1033 -1.43 -6.92 -0.18
CA LEU A 1033 -2.80 -6.52 -0.45
C LEU A 1033 -3.22 -5.48 0.59
N CYS A 1034 -3.42 -4.23 0.16
CA CYS A 1034 -3.77 -3.13 1.07
C CYS A 1034 -5.28 -3.09 1.45
N SER A 1035 -6.03 -4.10 1.00
CA SER A 1035 -7.44 -4.37 1.25
C SER A 1035 -7.70 -5.83 0.92
N VAL A 1036 -8.79 -6.41 1.42
CA VAL A 1036 -9.22 -7.73 0.98
C VAL A 1036 -9.79 -7.62 -0.45
N PRO A 1037 -9.25 -8.36 -1.44
CA PRO A 1037 -9.74 -8.30 -2.82
C PRO A 1037 -11.23 -8.65 -2.93
N PRO A 1038 -11.97 -8.09 -3.91
CA PRO A 1038 -13.43 -8.25 -4.01
C PRO A 1038 -13.94 -9.70 -4.14
N GLY A 1039 -13.10 -10.62 -4.61
CA GLY A 1039 -13.45 -12.03 -4.80
C GLY A 1039 -12.22 -12.93 -4.80
N GLN A 1040 -12.46 -14.23 -4.71
CA GLN A 1040 -11.44 -15.28 -4.62
C GLN A 1040 -10.55 -15.33 -5.86
N ALA A 1041 -11.12 -15.16 -7.05
CA ALA A 1041 -10.37 -15.12 -8.31
C ALA A 1041 -9.34 -13.97 -8.30
N ASN A 1042 -9.76 -12.79 -7.83
CA ASN A 1042 -8.87 -11.62 -7.73
C ASN A 1042 -7.76 -11.88 -6.71
N TYR A 1043 -8.09 -12.50 -5.58
CA TYR A 1043 -7.09 -12.89 -4.57
C TYR A 1043 -6.04 -13.82 -5.16
N GLN A 1044 -6.43 -14.92 -5.80
CA GLN A 1044 -5.49 -15.89 -6.39
C GLN A 1044 -4.61 -15.26 -7.48
N GLN A 1045 -5.17 -14.40 -8.33
CA GLN A 1045 -4.43 -13.71 -9.39
C GLN A 1045 -3.39 -12.73 -8.82
N ARG A 1046 -3.74 -11.96 -7.78
CA ARG A 1046 -2.82 -11.01 -7.14
C ARG A 1046 -1.70 -11.71 -6.39
N ILE A 1047 -2.00 -12.74 -5.60
CA ILE A 1047 -0.96 -13.47 -4.85
C ILE A 1047 -0.09 -14.35 -5.75
N GLY A 1048 -0.61 -14.82 -6.88
CA GLY A 1048 0.12 -15.60 -7.88
C GLY A 1048 1.19 -14.80 -8.64
N ARG A 1049 1.33 -13.50 -8.36
CA ARG A 1049 2.42 -12.65 -8.86
C ARG A 1049 3.75 -12.90 -8.13
N ALA A 1050 3.70 -13.35 -6.88
CA ALA A 1050 4.88 -13.65 -6.08
C ALA A 1050 5.35 -15.10 -6.26
N GLY A 1051 6.64 -15.34 -6.02
CA GLY A 1051 7.28 -16.66 -6.08
C GLY A 1051 7.93 -17.00 -7.40
N ARG A 1052 8.11 -16.02 -8.30
CA ARG A 1052 8.66 -16.24 -9.65
C ARG A 1052 10.18 -16.44 -9.68
N ARG A 1053 10.92 -15.86 -8.71
CA ARG A 1053 12.38 -15.87 -8.66
C ARG A 1053 12.98 -17.21 -8.22
N ASP A 1054 12.53 -17.70 -7.07
CA ASP A 1054 13.12 -18.84 -6.36
C ASP A 1054 12.07 -19.83 -5.82
N GLY A 1055 10.81 -19.69 -6.25
CA GLY A 1055 9.68 -20.47 -5.75
C GLY A 1055 9.16 -20.01 -4.38
N ASN A 1056 9.79 -19.01 -3.76
CA ASN A 1056 9.41 -18.51 -2.44
C ASN A 1056 8.54 -17.25 -2.56
N ALA A 1057 7.35 -17.30 -1.98
CA ALA A 1057 6.37 -16.23 -2.00
C ALA A 1057 5.99 -15.79 -0.59
N PHE A 1058 6.05 -14.48 -0.35
CA PHE A 1058 5.59 -13.86 0.88
C PHE A 1058 4.40 -12.92 0.61
N ILE A 1059 3.26 -13.21 1.23
CA ILE A 1059 2.01 -12.46 1.01
C ILE A 1059 1.54 -11.84 2.31
N THR A 1060 1.22 -10.55 2.25
CA THR A 1060 0.57 -9.83 3.36
C THR A 1060 -0.80 -9.34 2.91
N ALA A 1061 -1.85 -9.59 3.69
CA ALA A 1061 -3.19 -9.05 3.42
C ALA A 1061 -3.67 -8.16 4.57
N ILE A 1062 -4.15 -6.96 4.27
CA ILE A 1062 -4.71 -6.05 5.27
C ILE A 1062 -6.24 -6.00 5.12
N SER A 1063 -6.94 -6.40 6.18
CA SER A 1063 -8.39 -6.25 6.33
C SER A 1063 -8.73 -4.84 6.79
N ASN A 1064 -9.49 -4.12 5.98
CA ASN A 1064 -10.07 -2.85 6.35
C ASN A 1064 -11.34 -3.04 7.20
N GLY A 1065 -11.86 -1.96 7.79
CA GLY A 1065 -13.14 -1.96 8.51
C GLY A 1065 -14.36 -1.86 7.59
N THR A 1066 -14.36 -2.54 6.43
CA THR A 1066 -15.53 -2.66 5.54
C THR A 1066 -16.26 -3.99 5.82
N PRO A 1067 -17.58 -4.08 5.63
CA PRO A 1067 -18.32 -5.33 5.89
C PRO A 1067 -17.76 -6.54 5.12
N HIS A 1068 -17.32 -6.31 3.88
CA HIS A 1068 -16.68 -7.31 3.02
C HIS A 1068 -15.38 -7.84 3.64
N ASP A 1069 -14.44 -6.95 3.99
CA ASP A 1069 -13.15 -7.34 4.55
C ASP A 1069 -13.32 -8.03 5.90
N LEU A 1070 -14.25 -7.55 6.74
CA LEU A 1070 -14.55 -8.15 8.05
C LEU A 1070 -15.15 -9.56 7.95
N PHE A 1071 -15.95 -9.84 6.93
CA PHE A 1071 -16.45 -11.19 6.66
C PHE A 1071 -15.30 -12.16 6.40
N PHE A 1072 -14.36 -11.79 5.52
CA PHE A 1072 -13.19 -12.61 5.23
C PHE A 1072 -12.12 -12.56 6.33
N TRP A 1073 -12.09 -11.52 7.16
CA TRP A 1073 -11.28 -11.53 8.38
C TRP A 1073 -11.77 -12.58 9.37
N ALA A 1074 -13.09 -12.71 9.55
CA ALA A 1074 -13.67 -13.74 10.40
C ALA A 1074 -13.30 -15.14 9.89
N GLU A 1075 -13.42 -15.37 8.57
CA GLU A 1075 -13.11 -16.65 7.93
C GLU A 1075 -12.12 -16.52 6.74
N PRO A 1076 -10.80 -16.35 6.99
CA PRO A 1076 -9.83 -16.12 5.91
C PRO A 1076 -9.74 -17.27 4.91
N MET A 1077 -9.97 -18.50 5.37
CA MET A 1077 -9.95 -19.69 4.54
C MET A 1077 -10.98 -19.66 3.40
N LYS A 1078 -12.11 -18.94 3.55
CA LYS A 1078 -13.09 -18.75 2.47
C LYS A 1078 -12.57 -17.86 1.33
N MET A 1079 -11.58 -17.01 1.59
CA MET A 1079 -10.89 -16.25 0.55
C MET A 1079 -9.70 -17.04 -0.01
N ILE A 1080 -8.91 -17.63 0.88
CA ILE A 1080 -7.65 -18.31 0.54
C ILE A 1080 -7.89 -19.62 -0.23
N ASN A 1081 -8.87 -20.43 0.19
CA ASN A 1081 -9.23 -21.72 -0.43
C ASN A 1081 -10.65 -21.72 -1.03
N GLY A 1082 -11.30 -20.56 -1.16
CA GLY A 1082 -12.66 -20.52 -1.69
C GLY A 1082 -12.71 -20.84 -3.18
N ASP A 1083 -13.77 -21.52 -3.61
CA ASP A 1083 -13.97 -21.90 -5.01
C ASP A 1083 -14.13 -20.64 -5.88
N VAL A 1084 -13.43 -20.64 -7.02
CA VAL A 1084 -13.65 -19.64 -8.06
C VAL A 1084 -14.92 -20.03 -8.81
N SER A 1085 -16.00 -19.27 -8.59
CA SER A 1085 -17.23 -19.46 -9.35
C SER A 1085 -16.96 -19.24 -10.84
N PRO A 1086 -17.43 -20.13 -11.72
CA PRO A 1086 -17.30 -19.93 -13.15
C PRO A 1086 -18.14 -18.72 -13.60
N PRO A 1087 -17.68 -18.00 -14.64
CA PRO A 1087 -18.42 -16.87 -15.21
C PRO A 1087 -19.75 -17.33 -15.83
N GLY A 1088 -20.72 -16.43 -15.88
CA GLY A 1088 -22.01 -16.63 -16.53
C GLY A 1088 -22.18 -15.74 -17.77
N SER A 1089 -22.96 -16.21 -18.75
CA SER A 1089 -23.43 -15.38 -19.86
C SER A 1089 -24.94 -15.57 -20.04
N TYR A 1090 -25.64 -14.50 -20.40
CA TYR A 1090 -27.10 -14.50 -20.48
C TYR A 1090 -27.52 -14.08 -21.89
N LEU A 1091 -27.46 -15.01 -22.86
CA LEU A 1091 -27.82 -14.74 -24.25
C LEU A 1091 -29.26 -14.22 -24.41
N ASN A 1092 -30.17 -14.54 -23.50
CA ASN A 1092 -31.55 -14.04 -23.49
C ASN A 1092 -31.71 -12.56 -23.05
N ALA A 1093 -30.63 -11.86 -22.72
CA ALA A 1093 -30.66 -10.47 -22.29
C ALA A 1093 -31.06 -9.53 -23.45
N SER A 1094 -32.37 -9.24 -23.57
CA SER A 1094 -32.92 -8.49 -24.70
C SER A 1094 -32.26 -7.13 -24.95
N ALA A 1095 -31.80 -6.43 -23.90
CA ALA A 1095 -31.11 -5.15 -24.04
C ALA A 1095 -29.74 -5.28 -24.72
N ILE A 1096 -29.00 -6.34 -24.42
CA ILE A 1096 -27.70 -6.63 -25.05
C ILE A 1096 -27.92 -7.04 -26.50
N LEU A 1097 -28.88 -7.92 -26.76
CA LEU A 1097 -29.24 -8.35 -28.11
C LEU A 1097 -29.72 -7.18 -28.99
N GLN A 1098 -30.45 -6.19 -28.46
CA GLN A 1098 -30.82 -4.99 -29.21
C GLN A 1098 -29.58 -4.20 -29.68
N ARG A 1099 -28.58 -4.06 -28.81
CA ARG A 1099 -27.31 -3.42 -29.17
C ARG A 1099 -26.53 -4.25 -30.20
N GLN A 1100 -26.48 -5.56 -30.03
CA GLN A 1100 -25.78 -6.45 -30.96
C GLN A 1100 -26.46 -6.55 -32.32
N LEU A 1101 -27.80 -6.50 -32.37
CA LEU A 1101 -28.57 -6.38 -33.62
C LEU A 1101 -28.28 -5.05 -34.32
N THR A 1102 -28.16 -3.94 -33.57
CA THR A 1102 -27.77 -2.65 -34.14
C THR A 1102 -26.38 -2.72 -34.79
N ALA A 1103 -25.42 -3.33 -34.09
CA ALA A 1103 -24.07 -3.53 -34.59
C ALA A 1103 -24.03 -4.49 -35.79
N TYR A 1104 -24.86 -5.54 -35.80
CA TYR A 1104 -25.04 -6.44 -36.94
C TYR A 1104 -25.62 -5.71 -38.17
N CYS A 1105 -26.61 -4.84 -37.99
CA CYS A 1105 -27.14 -4.03 -39.08
C CYS A 1105 -26.07 -3.09 -39.68
N LEU A 1106 -25.21 -2.50 -38.85
CA LEU A 1106 -24.07 -1.69 -39.30
C LEU A 1106 -23.04 -2.54 -40.05
N ASP A 1107 -22.66 -3.71 -39.51
CA ASP A 1107 -21.75 -4.65 -40.15
C ASP A 1107 -22.25 -5.06 -41.54
N GLN A 1108 -23.52 -5.48 -41.65
CA GLN A 1108 -24.14 -5.87 -42.92
C GLN A 1108 -24.20 -4.71 -43.92
N TRP A 1109 -24.51 -3.50 -43.46
CA TRP A 1109 -24.48 -2.31 -44.32
C TRP A 1109 -23.09 -2.05 -44.88
N VAL A 1110 -22.07 -2.08 -44.02
CA VAL A 1110 -20.68 -1.83 -44.41
C VAL A 1110 -20.12 -2.95 -45.28
N SER A 1111 -20.52 -4.20 -45.03
CA SER A 1111 -20.10 -5.38 -45.81
C SER A 1111 -20.45 -5.29 -47.30
N LYS A 1112 -21.55 -4.60 -47.64
CA LYS A 1112 -22.03 -4.44 -49.02
C LYS A 1112 -21.27 -3.37 -49.82
N GLY A 1113 -20.29 -2.72 -49.20
CA GLY A 1113 -19.45 -1.70 -49.80
C GLY A 1113 -20.13 -0.33 -49.80
N ILE A 1114 -19.87 0.45 -48.75
CA ILE A 1114 -20.31 1.86 -48.69
C ILE A 1114 -19.26 2.80 -49.27
N ALA A 1115 -19.69 3.91 -49.87
CA ALA A 1115 -18.76 4.88 -50.44
C ALA A 1115 -17.93 5.58 -49.35
N PRO A 1116 -16.65 5.93 -49.61
CA PRO A 1116 -15.81 6.66 -48.66
C PRO A 1116 -16.51 7.95 -48.20
N GLY A 1117 -16.66 8.13 -46.88
CA GLY A 1117 -17.30 9.30 -46.28
C GLY A 1117 -18.81 9.20 -46.00
N GLN A 1118 -19.48 8.09 -46.37
CA GLN A 1118 -20.88 7.87 -45.99
C GLN A 1118 -21.06 7.63 -44.47
N LEU A 1119 -20.14 6.89 -43.85
CA LEU A 1119 -20.00 6.83 -42.40
C LEU A 1119 -18.98 7.87 -41.95
N LEU A 1120 -19.44 8.86 -41.19
CA LEU A 1120 -18.62 9.95 -40.67
C LEU A 1120 -17.99 9.55 -39.34
N GLU A 1121 -16.68 9.73 -39.15
CA GLU A 1121 -16.00 9.30 -37.92
C GLU A 1121 -16.30 10.20 -36.72
N GLU A 1122 -16.43 11.52 -36.94
CA GLU A 1122 -16.62 12.51 -35.87
C GLU A 1122 -18.10 12.83 -35.62
N LEU A 1123 -18.49 12.77 -34.34
CA LEU A 1123 -19.84 13.09 -33.88
C LEU A 1123 -20.23 14.53 -34.28
N GLY A 1124 -19.29 15.49 -34.23
CA GLY A 1124 -19.56 16.87 -34.62
C GLY A 1124 -20.13 17.00 -36.05
N THR A 1125 -19.60 16.21 -36.98
CA THR A 1125 -19.99 16.19 -38.39
C THR A 1125 -21.35 15.51 -38.55
N VAL A 1126 -21.59 14.40 -37.85
CA VAL A 1126 -22.91 13.73 -37.80
C VAL A 1126 -23.98 14.67 -37.24
N LEU A 1127 -23.69 15.37 -36.14
CA LEU A 1127 -24.63 16.33 -35.55
C LEU A 1127 -24.94 17.49 -36.51
N ASN A 1128 -23.99 17.92 -37.35
CA ASN A 1128 -24.24 18.91 -38.40
C ASN A 1128 -25.17 18.34 -39.48
N THR A 1129 -24.96 17.10 -39.90
CA THR A 1129 -25.83 16.37 -40.85
C THR A 1129 -27.25 16.24 -40.31
N VAL A 1130 -27.41 15.86 -39.03
CA VAL A 1130 -28.73 15.75 -38.38
C VAL A 1130 -29.39 17.12 -38.26
N GLN A 1131 -28.64 18.16 -37.85
CA GLN A 1131 -29.16 19.52 -37.72
C GLN A 1131 -29.58 20.15 -39.06
N SER A 1132 -28.88 19.82 -40.15
CA SER A 1132 -29.18 20.31 -41.51
C SER A 1132 -30.01 19.36 -42.36
N VAL A 1133 -30.42 18.20 -41.81
CA VAL A 1133 -31.18 17.14 -42.48
C VAL A 1133 -30.58 16.77 -43.84
N LYS A 1134 -29.28 16.49 -43.87
CA LYS A 1134 -28.57 16.03 -45.07
C LYS A 1134 -28.74 14.51 -45.25
N GLU A 1135 -29.73 14.10 -46.02
CA GLU A 1135 -30.09 12.68 -46.23
C GLU A 1135 -28.99 11.82 -46.89
N SER A 1136 -28.01 12.44 -47.54
CA SER A 1136 -26.91 11.72 -48.23
C SER A 1136 -25.80 11.18 -47.32
N HIS A 1137 -25.83 11.47 -46.02
CA HIS A 1137 -24.79 11.09 -45.07
C HIS A 1137 -25.38 10.44 -43.81
N PHE A 1138 -24.57 9.68 -43.06
CA PHE A 1138 -24.98 9.02 -41.81
C PHE A 1138 -25.69 9.98 -40.84
N PRO A 1139 -26.83 9.58 -40.22
CA PRO A 1139 -27.36 8.20 -40.13
C PRO A 1139 -28.38 7.80 -41.20
N TYR A 1140 -28.85 8.71 -42.06
CA TYR A 1140 -30.04 8.47 -42.90
C TYR A 1140 -29.90 7.33 -43.93
N PRO A 1141 -28.79 7.19 -44.70
CA PRO A 1141 -28.62 6.07 -45.64
C PRO A 1141 -28.58 4.70 -44.94
N TRP A 1142 -28.02 4.66 -43.74
CA TRP A 1142 -27.99 3.43 -42.93
C TRP A 1142 -29.39 3.08 -42.41
N ILE A 1143 -30.15 4.08 -41.96
CA ILE A 1143 -31.54 3.89 -41.53
C ILE A 1143 -32.39 3.35 -42.68
N GLN A 1144 -32.27 3.94 -43.88
CA GLN A 1144 -32.97 3.47 -45.07
C GLN A 1144 -32.62 2.01 -45.38
N PHE A 1145 -31.34 1.66 -45.33
CA PHE A 1145 -30.88 0.27 -45.50
C PHE A 1145 -31.52 -0.69 -44.49
N VAL A 1146 -31.61 -0.29 -43.22
CA VAL A 1146 -32.23 -1.12 -42.17
C VAL A 1146 -33.73 -1.27 -42.42
N GLU A 1147 -34.44 -0.20 -42.76
CA GLU A 1147 -35.89 -0.24 -43.01
C GLU A 1147 -36.23 -1.09 -44.24
N GLU A 1148 -35.41 -1.03 -45.30
CA GLU A 1148 -35.57 -1.85 -46.51
C GLU A 1148 -35.30 -3.35 -46.28
N GLN A 1149 -34.39 -3.70 -45.36
CA GLN A 1149 -33.94 -5.08 -45.15
C GLN A 1149 -34.31 -5.67 -43.79
N GLN A 1150 -35.16 -5.01 -42.99
CA GLN A 1150 -35.45 -5.36 -41.60
C GLN A 1150 -35.84 -6.83 -41.38
N GLN A 1151 -36.65 -7.43 -42.25
CA GLN A 1151 -37.09 -8.82 -42.10
C GLN A 1151 -35.92 -9.80 -42.31
N GLN A 1152 -35.09 -9.55 -43.33
CA GLN A 1152 -33.94 -10.38 -43.64
C GLN A 1152 -32.85 -10.22 -42.58
N LEU A 1153 -32.53 -8.99 -42.18
CA LEU A 1153 -31.54 -8.69 -41.14
C LEU A 1153 -31.91 -9.34 -39.80
N LEU A 1154 -33.18 -9.27 -39.41
CA LEU A 1154 -33.66 -9.91 -38.18
C LEU A 1154 -33.59 -11.42 -38.28
N LYS A 1155 -34.04 -12.01 -39.40
CA LYS A 1155 -34.00 -13.46 -39.62
C LYS A 1155 -32.57 -13.98 -39.53
N ASP A 1156 -31.65 -13.39 -40.29
CA ASP A 1156 -30.25 -13.80 -40.31
C ASP A 1156 -29.58 -13.63 -38.94
N PHE A 1157 -29.93 -12.57 -38.20
CA PHE A 1157 -29.42 -12.36 -36.84
C PHE A 1157 -29.95 -13.41 -35.86
N LEU A 1158 -31.24 -13.78 -35.94
CA LEU A 1158 -31.82 -14.80 -35.06
C LEU A 1158 -31.26 -16.20 -35.36
N GLU A 1159 -30.95 -16.49 -36.63
CA GLU A 1159 -30.30 -17.75 -37.04
C GLU A 1159 -28.93 -17.96 -36.34
N LEU A 1160 -28.24 -16.88 -35.96
CA LEU A 1160 -26.97 -16.95 -35.21
C LEU A 1160 -27.10 -17.61 -33.83
N PHE A 1161 -28.31 -17.64 -33.26
CA PHE A 1161 -28.58 -18.13 -31.91
C PHE A 1161 -29.45 -19.39 -31.87
N GLN A 1162 -29.95 -19.85 -33.03
CA GLN A 1162 -30.78 -21.06 -33.15
C GLN A 1162 -31.96 -21.04 -32.13
N GLU A 1163 -31.97 -21.95 -31.14
CA GLU A 1163 -33.01 -22.07 -30.09
C GLU A 1163 -32.58 -21.47 -28.73
N GLU A 1164 -31.42 -20.82 -28.63
CA GLU A 1164 -30.90 -20.27 -27.36
C GLU A 1164 -31.70 -19.04 -26.87
N ILE A 1165 -32.47 -18.40 -27.75
CA ILE A 1165 -33.27 -17.21 -27.45
C ILE A 1165 -34.76 -17.55 -27.37
N SER A 1166 -35.39 -17.20 -26.25
CA SER A 1166 -36.82 -17.37 -26.00
C SER A 1166 -37.70 -16.56 -26.97
N GLU A 1167 -38.88 -17.09 -27.31
CA GLU A 1167 -39.87 -16.43 -28.18
C GLU A 1167 -40.19 -15.00 -27.72
N ARG A 1168 -40.35 -14.77 -26.41
CA ARG A 1168 -40.59 -13.44 -25.84
C ARG A 1168 -39.49 -12.44 -26.21
N THR A 1169 -38.22 -12.88 -26.20
CA THR A 1169 -37.09 -12.03 -26.56
C THR A 1169 -37.03 -11.82 -28.08
N GLN A 1170 -37.35 -12.83 -28.88
CA GLN A 1170 -37.48 -12.68 -30.34
C GLN A 1170 -38.55 -11.64 -30.70
N THR A 1171 -39.74 -11.69 -30.09
CA THR A 1171 -40.80 -10.67 -30.31
C THR A 1171 -40.33 -9.27 -29.92
N LYS A 1172 -39.54 -9.13 -28.84
CA LYS A 1172 -38.96 -7.83 -28.45
C LYS A 1172 -37.95 -7.30 -29.47
N LEU A 1173 -37.14 -8.17 -30.08
CA LEU A 1173 -36.19 -7.78 -31.13
C LEU A 1173 -36.91 -7.41 -32.42
N GLN A 1174 -37.94 -8.18 -32.79
CA GLN A 1174 -38.83 -7.88 -33.90
C GLN A 1174 -39.45 -6.50 -33.73
N HIS A 1175 -40.07 -6.25 -32.58
CA HIS A 1175 -40.64 -4.95 -32.27
C HIS A 1175 -39.61 -3.80 -32.24
N PHE A 1176 -38.37 -4.11 -31.91
CA PHE A 1176 -37.30 -3.12 -31.87
C PHE A 1176 -36.85 -2.69 -33.27
N ILE A 1177 -36.72 -3.62 -34.23
CA ILE A 1177 -36.28 -3.30 -35.59
C ILE A 1177 -37.43 -2.82 -36.49
N GLU A 1178 -38.64 -3.36 -36.33
CA GLU A 1178 -39.81 -3.05 -37.20
C GLU A 1178 -40.51 -1.73 -36.85
N LYS A 1179 -40.31 -1.21 -35.62
CA LYS A 1179 -40.81 0.10 -35.23
C LYS A 1179 -40.01 1.20 -35.93
N GLY A 1180 -40.59 1.75 -37.00
CA GLY A 1180 -40.04 2.90 -37.73
C GLY A 1180 -39.92 4.18 -36.89
N GLN A 1181 -39.43 5.26 -37.51
CA GLN A 1181 -39.06 6.53 -36.87
C GLN A 1181 -40.13 7.18 -35.98
N ASN A 1182 -41.42 6.90 -36.19
CA ASN A 1182 -42.54 7.52 -35.48
C ASN A 1182 -42.98 6.75 -34.21
N HIS A 1183 -42.34 5.64 -33.89
CA HIS A 1183 -42.74 4.79 -32.77
C HIS A 1183 -41.70 4.78 -31.66
N GLU A 1184 -42.10 5.28 -30.49
CA GLU A 1184 -41.24 5.31 -29.30
C GLU A 1184 -40.70 3.91 -28.97
N GLY A 1185 -39.37 3.85 -28.78
CA GLY A 1185 -38.65 2.63 -28.41
C GLY A 1185 -38.03 1.81 -29.55
N GLY A 1186 -38.36 2.08 -30.82
CA GLY A 1186 -37.74 1.43 -31.99
C GLY A 1186 -36.28 1.83 -32.24
N LEU A 1187 -35.53 1.02 -32.99
CA LEU A 1187 -34.11 1.22 -33.30
C LEU A 1187 -33.86 2.61 -33.89
N THR A 1188 -34.58 2.93 -34.96
CA THR A 1188 -34.40 4.19 -35.70
C THR A 1188 -34.74 5.41 -34.83
N TRP A 1189 -35.84 5.32 -34.08
CA TRP A 1189 -36.25 6.39 -33.15
C TRP A 1189 -35.20 6.61 -32.07
N ARG A 1190 -34.63 5.55 -31.47
CA ARG A 1190 -33.62 5.70 -30.41
C ARG A 1190 -32.35 6.41 -30.90
N ILE A 1191 -31.85 6.04 -32.07
CA ILE A 1191 -30.65 6.66 -32.65
C ILE A 1191 -30.90 8.12 -33.00
N LEU A 1192 -31.98 8.42 -33.73
CA LEU A 1192 -32.30 9.79 -34.13
C LEU A 1192 -32.63 10.69 -32.94
N ASN A 1193 -33.47 10.23 -31.99
CA ASN A 1193 -33.82 11.00 -30.81
C ASN A 1193 -32.56 11.31 -29.98
N ARG A 1194 -31.67 10.33 -29.79
CA ARG A 1194 -30.43 10.55 -29.04
C ARG A 1194 -29.50 11.56 -29.73
N LEU A 1195 -29.34 11.48 -31.05
CA LEU A 1195 -28.57 12.46 -31.80
C LEU A 1195 -29.19 13.86 -31.71
N GLN A 1196 -30.52 13.98 -31.82
CA GLN A 1196 -31.24 15.24 -31.68
C GLN A 1196 -31.12 15.84 -30.28
N GLU A 1197 -31.15 15.03 -29.21
CA GLU A 1197 -30.88 15.48 -27.84
C GLU A 1197 -29.49 16.11 -27.72
N VAL A 1198 -28.47 15.47 -28.30
CA VAL A 1198 -27.11 16.00 -28.27
C VAL A 1198 -26.95 17.24 -29.14
N VAL A 1199 -27.66 17.34 -30.28
CA VAL A 1199 -27.74 18.59 -31.05
C VAL A 1199 -28.29 19.73 -30.18
N LYS A 1200 -29.38 19.48 -29.42
CA LYS A 1200 -29.98 20.47 -28.51
C LYS A 1200 -29.01 20.88 -27.41
N GLU A 1201 -28.33 19.92 -26.78
CA GLU A 1201 -27.33 20.16 -25.74
C GLU A 1201 -26.13 20.97 -26.27
N ARG A 1202 -25.57 20.57 -27.42
CA ARG A 1202 -24.47 21.27 -28.09
C ARG A 1202 -24.85 22.72 -28.42
N THR A 1203 -26.09 22.94 -28.88
CA THR A 1203 -26.61 24.27 -29.20
C THR A 1203 -26.76 25.12 -27.93
N ARG A 1204 -27.27 24.54 -26.83
CA ARG A 1204 -27.35 25.20 -25.53
C ARG A 1204 -25.97 25.64 -25.02
N LEU A 1205 -24.97 24.76 -25.08
CA LEU A 1205 -23.59 25.06 -24.66
C LEU A 1205 -22.98 26.19 -25.50
N LYS A 1206 -23.17 26.17 -26.84
CA LYS A 1206 -22.73 27.25 -27.72
C LYS A 1206 -23.36 28.60 -27.36
N ASN A 1207 -24.66 28.62 -27.04
CA ASN A 1207 -25.36 29.84 -26.61
C ASN A 1207 -24.84 30.37 -25.26
N GLN A 1208 -24.49 29.48 -24.31
CA GLN A 1208 -23.87 29.87 -23.03
C GLN A 1208 -22.46 30.46 -23.24
N ILE A 1209 -21.65 29.85 -24.10
CA ILE A 1209 -20.32 30.38 -24.48
C ILE A 1209 -20.44 31.79 -25.07
N GLU A 1210 -21.43 32.02 -25.94
CA GLU A 1210 -21.67 33.33 -26.53
C GLU A 1210 -22.14 34.37 -25.49
N THR A 1211 -22.98 33.95 -24.54
CA THR A 1211 -23.42 34.79 -23.42
C THR A 1211 -22.25 35.19 -22.52
N LEU A 1212 -21.37 34.25 -22.17
CA LEU A 1212 -20.15 34.52 -21.40
C LEU A 1212 -19.18 35.41 -22.17
N ARG A 1213 -19.03 35.21 -23.49
CA ARG A 1213 -18.21 36.09 -24.35
C ARG A 1213 -18.73 37.52 -24.32
N ARG A 1214 -20.05 37.71 -24.37
CA ARG A 1214 -20.67 39.04 -24.25
C ARG A 1214 -20.44 39.66 -22.87
N ARG A 1215 -20.61 38.89 -21.78
CA ARG A 1215 -20.34 39.35 -20.40
C ARG A 1215 -18.88 39.75 -20.19
N ILE A 1216 -17.94 38.97 -20.70
CA ILE A 1216 -16.50 39.29 -20.68
C ILE A 1216 -16.27 40.65 -21.37
N LYS A 1217 -16.84 40.84 -22.56
CA LYS A 1217 -16.71 42.10 -23.33
C LYS A 1217 -17.39 43.30 -22.66
N GLU A 1218 -18.50 43.09 -21.95
CA GLU A 1218 -19.17 44.13 -21.16
C GLU A 1218 -18.32 44.52 -19.94
N LYS A 1219 -17.70 43.54 -19.28
CA LYS A 1219 -16.87 43.75 -18.08
C LYS A 1219 -15.52 44.39 -18.41
N GLU A 1220 -14.92 44.06 -19.55
CA GLU A 1220 -13.74 44.75 -20.10
C GLU A 1220 -13.98 46.25 -20.37
N LYS A 1221 -15.24 46.67 -20.54
CA LYS A 1221 -15.63 48.07 -20.75
C LYS A 1221 -16.02 48.81 -19.46
N ALA A 1222 -16.18 48.10 -18.34
CA ALA A 1222 -16.60 48.68 -17.05
C ALA A 1222 -15.39 49.08 -16.19
N ALA A 1223 -15.61 49.94 -15.18
CA ALA A 1223 -14.56 50.38 -14.25
C ALA A 1223 -14.04 49.21 -13.37
N HIS A 1224 -12.72 49.12 -13.17
CA HIS A 1224 -12.08 48.04 -12.42
C HIS A 1224 -12.38 48.09 -10.91
N SER A 1225 -12.96 47.01 -10.37
CA SER A 1225 -13.17 46.79 -8.93
C SER A 1225 -11.96 46.12 -8.26
N GLN A 1226 -11.91 46.11 -6.92
CA GLN A 1226 -10.84 45.45 -6.14
C GLN A 1226 -10.67 43.94 -6.46
N ASN A 1227 -11.72 43.28 -6.96
CA ASN A 1227 -11.73 41.85 -7.30
C ASN A 1227 -11.77 41.59 -8.82
N TYR A 1228 -11.51 42.61 -9.65
CA TYR A 1228 -11.66 42.51 -11.11
C TYR A 1228 -10.86 41.35 -11.73
N GLU A 1229 -9.61 41.15 -11.29
CA GLU A 1229 -8.74 40.09 -11.85
C GLU A 1229 -9.24 38.68 -11.53
N GLU A 1230 -9.74 38.46 -10.31
CA GLU A 1230 -10.25 37.17 -9.86
C GLU A 1230 -11.56 36.80 -10.60
N GLU A 1231 -12.49 37.75 -10.70
CA GLU A 1231 -13.76 37.55 -11.41
C GLU A 1231 -13.56 37.40 -12.94
N MET A 1232 -12.58 38.10 -13.52
CA MET A 1232 -12.21 37.93 -14.93
C MET A 1232 -11.54 36.59 -15.20
N ALA A 1233 -10.69 36.11 -14.28
CA ALA A 1233 -10.09 34.79 -14.36
C ALA A 1233 -11.16 33.68 -14.26
N GLU A 1234 -12.16 33.85 -13.39
CA GLU A 1234 -13.28 32.91 -13.26
C GLU A 1234 -14.12 32.82 -14.55
N LEU A 1235 -14.56 33.96 -15.10
CA LEU A 1235 -15.36 34.00 -16.34
C LEU A 1235 -14.60 33.41 -17.54
N LYS A 1236 -13.29 33.68 -17.66
CA LYS A 1236 -12.43 33.10 -18.70
C LYS A 1236 -12.27 31.59 -18.52
N ARG A 1237 -12.10 31.12 -17.28
CA ARG A 1237 -11.98 29.69 -16.94
C ARG A 1237 -13.28 28.94 -17.25
N GLU A 1238 -14.43 29.50 -16.87
CA GLU A 1238 -15.75 28.92 -17.15
C GLU A 1238 -16.00 28.81 -18.67
N ARG A 1239 -15.72 29.90 -19.43
CA ARG A 1239 -15.84 29.88 -20.89
C ARG A 1239 -14.90 28.83 -21.52
N SER A 1240 -13.65 28.75 -21.06
CA SER A 1240 -12.69 27.76 -21.54
C SER A 1240 -13.19 26.33 -21.27
N GLY A 1241 -13.71 26.07 -20.06
CA GLY A 1241 -14.28 24.77 -19.71
C GLY A 1241 -15.46 24.37 -20.59
N LEU A 1242 -16.36 25.31 -20.90
CA LEU A 1242 -17.48 25.05 -21.83
C LEU A 1242 -17.00 24.84 -23.28
N MET A 1243 -15.96 25.57 -23.73
CA MET A 1243 -15.36 25.35 -25.06
C MET A 1243 -14.71 23.96 -25.17
N GLU A 1244 -14.01 23.52 -24.12
CA GLU A 1244 -13.44 22.17 -24.03
C GLU A 1244 -14.54 21.12 -24.11
N LEU A 1245 -15.66 21.30 -23.39
CA LEU A 1245 -16.82 20.40 -23.45
C LEU A 1245 -17.40 20.29 -24.87
N VAL A 1246 -17.59 21.41 -25.57
CA VAL A 1246 -18.09 21.39 -26.96
C VAL A 1246 -17.09 20.73 -27.91
N LYS A 1247 -15.79 21.00 -27.72
CA LYS A 1247 -14.72 20.36 -28.48
C LYS A 1247 -14.74 18.84 -28.27
N ASN A 1248 -14.83 18.39 -27.03
CA ASN A 1248 -14.93 16.97 -26.66
C ASN A 1248 -16.17 16.30 -27.27
N ILE A 1249 -17.32 16.97 -27.28
CA ILE A 1249 -18.52 16.45 -27.97
C ILE A 1249 -18.27 16.29 -29.47
N ASN A 1250 -17.65 17.28 -30.13
CA ASN A 1250 -17.44 17.22 -31.57
C ASN A 1250 -16.39 16.18 -31.99
N GLN A 1251 -15.31 16.05 -31.22
CA GLN A 1251 -14.20 15.12 -31.50
C GLN A 1251 -14.52 13.66 -31.12
N LYS A 1252 -15.62 13.41 -30.41
CA LYS A 1252 -16.02 12.06 -30.02
C LYS A 1252 -16.28 11.22 -31.27
N ASN A 1253 -15.74 10.00 -31.32
CA ASN A 1253 -15.97 9.09 -32.44
C ASN A 1253 -17.42 8.58 -32.42
N ILE A 1254 -18.13 8.58 -33.55
CA ILE A 1254 -19.54 8.18 -33.62
C ILE A 1254 -19.79 6.75 -33.12
N LEU A 1255 -18.86 5.83 -33.33
CA LEU A 1255 -19.01 4.43 -32.92
C LEU A 1255 -18.77 4.23 -31.41
N THR A 1256 -18.18 5.23 -30.75
CA THR A 1256 -18.01 5.26 -29.28
C THR A 1256 -19.11 6.06 -28.57
N PHE A 1257 -19.97 6.74 -29.33
CA PHE A 1257 -21.09 7.53 -28.85
C PHE A 1257 -22.33 6.66 -28.70
#